data_AF-A0A9D7XWE2-F1
#
_entry.id   AF-A0A9D7XWE2-F1
#
_cell.length_a   1.000
_cell.length_b   1.000
_cell.length_c   1.000
_cell.angle_alpha   90.00
_cell.angle_beta   90.00
_cell.angle_gamma   90.00
#
_symmetry.space_group_name_H-M   'P 1'
#
loop_
_entity.id
_entity.type
_entity.pdbx_description
1 polymer ?
#
loop_
_entity_poly.entity_id
_entity_poly.type
_entity_poly.pdbx_seq_one_letter_code
_entity_poly.pdbx_strand_id
1 'polypeptide(L)'
;MCSLLLVFVFGLGAVDARALTISYNDLPVFINETIAPMTPTVGDVSGGSTSFAISSGALPAGLALDLANGSISGKPTAAGTFEVTIRATNGAAQASANLLLIVIPPAAGISADRPVLIFEKNGVYGQPWGAGMAWPEQLFWQNQPDILGSRLGEMQASSLGMEGAGLAPVLGCVAWGYEYMSATGGDPNNLAATPDRSKDGGWKQWGQWMTNHPQYQSTDWYGKKEAGYFTPLMPMDPADWPAEWTPPSGWIAPSDWVNGKPVKTVSYAQWLGVRLAQLAYTIKCRGMMCADYVIGLEWGDAIDYNPRVVDDFAKWAGISIPAGSVTERADYIQDNHKALWWDFKCERFAEFYGSMARNILANGKVPAVGGQLSGIPYFTRGSGDDPRIFTQSINGAPGKYWFFNIEIQGDSLRPPSDYWYSAICVGATAAREPDMPYGGHMDAVGGQGEFDRSVANAGHDWAWGLKYVTQQWLSAGWTHIAGRDGTVRRALMYFMRSYWDAGQLPTPEYNLIVGHAPKHPFGPAFYYSVPIERSYEKYNGKTGNNDSLLLPRFARELSPASSEKRGKARGLCTGYYVSDVSVLKLKPADYPTGWIVYDENLLTPLEKAMLTSIAPIYNIDYSGPNMDGHVAAELMALGPVHVAQAADQCLNCSAFIDQNGSVIVMVTNTLETTGTGTLVFNNVGNGSFVCNGLLNTTSAVLTIAGSTGSIPVSVPARGTIVYEIPELTWNGHDPSTVVTPKPGAPAILSESGILSAANVDQGFTLSVTATGNNLQYQWLKDGTILGGNSTSSTYTVTGAAGRHSGTYSVIVFNSSGFAVSKDIVVQINTPASSSSISTTSSGSSSSSSSSSSSSSSSSSSSSSSSSSSSSSSSSSGATPGGGSGGGGGGALSVVFLELLAVLGAAKLASRCHRMK
;
A
#
# COMPACT_ATOMS: atom_id res chain seq x y z
N MET A 1 -65.31 15.81 62.33
CA MET A 1 -65.80 16.14 60.97
C MET A 1 -64.62 16.70 60.18
N CYS A 2 -64.64 16.57 58.84
CA CYS A 2 -63.45 16.65 57.96
C CYS A 2 -62.49 15.47 58.26
N SER A 3 -62.34 14.43 57.43
CA SER A 3 -62.36 14.23 55.95
C SER A 3 -61.04 14.57 55.27
N LEU A 4 -60.63 13.68 54.36
CA LEU A 4 -59.35 13.70 53.65
C LEU A 4 -59.12 14.99 52.86
N LEU A 5 -57.85 15.41 52.79
CA LEU A 5 -57.28 16.00 51.59
C LEU A 5 -55.94 15.30 51.29
N LEU A 6 -55.87 14.64 50.13
CA LEU A 6 -54.66 13.95 49.68
C LEU A 6 -53.79 14.94 48.89
N VAL A 7 -52.66 15.37 49.44
CA VAL A 7 -51.71 16.26 48.75
C VAL A 7 -50.59 15.43 48.14
N PHE A 8 -50.61 15.30 46.81
CA PHE A 8 -49.45 14.81 46.06
C PHE A 8 -48.32 15.85 46.14
N VAL A 9 -47.30 15.57 46.94
CA VAL A 9 -46.04 16.31 46.86
C VAL A 9 -45.29 15.81 45.62
N PHE A 10 -45.43 16.53 44.51
CA PHE A 10 -44.49 16.40 43.41
C PHE A 10 -43.12 16.89 43.90
N GLY A 11 -42.24 15.94 44.22
CA GLY A 11 -40.83 16.21 44.43
C GLY A 11 -40.20 16.69 43.13
N LEU A 12 -40.13 18.00 42.94
CA LEU A 12 -39.27 18.64 41.94
C LEU A 12 -37.80 18.45 42.36
N GLY A 13 -37.31 17.22 42.22
CA GLY A 13 -35.88 16.96 42.18
C GLY A 13 -35.31 17.74 41.00
N ALA A 14 -34.36 18.63 41.27
CA ALA A 14 -33.63 19.31 40.21
C ALA A 14 -32.90 18.23 39.39
N VAL A 15 -33.36 18.00 38.17
CA VAL A 15 -32.68 17.11 37.22
C VAL A 15 -31.37 17.79 36.88
N ASP A 16 -30.27 17.23 37.37
CA ASP A 16 -28.93 17.69 37.02
C ASP A 16 -28.78 17.70 35.49
N ALA A 17 -28.19 18.78 34.96
CA ALA A 17 -28.36 19.18 33.57
C ALA A 17 -27.57 18.26 32.62
N ARG A 18 -28.19 17.11 32.30
CA ARG A 18 -27.67 16.01 31.47
C ARG A 18 -26.86 16.51 30.28
N ALA A 19 -25.54 16.37 30.38
CA ALA A 19 -24.61 16.78 29.34
C ALA A 19 -24.82 15.96 28.07
N LEU A 20 -25.21 16.63 26.99
CA LEU A 20 -25.12 16.11 25.63
C LEU A 20 -23.69 16.34 25.12
N THR A 21 -23.12 15.40 24.37
CA THR A 21 -21.85 15.59 23.66
C THR A 21 -21.96 15.15 22.20
N ILE A 22 -21.14 15.76 21.33
CA ILE A 22 -20.98 15.39 19.93
C ILE A 22 -19.51 15.54 19.54
N SER A 23 -18.94 14.54 18.87
CA SER A 23 -17.62 14.61 18.23
C SER A 23 -17.61 13.81 16.94
N TYR A 24 -16.77 14.21 15.99
CA TYR A 24 -16.39 13.39 14.85
C TYR A 24 -14.90 13.05 15.04
N ASN A 25 -14.53 11.80 14.80
CA ASN A 25 -13.22 11.29 15.20
C ASN A 25 -12.14 11.48 14.12
N ASP A 26 -12.56 11.66 12.86
CA ASP A 26 -11.69 11.90 11.72
C ASP A 26 -11.54 13.39 11.40
N LEU A 27 -10.35 13.79 10.93
CA LEU A 27 -10.16 15.02 10.15
C LEU A 27 -10.47 14.70 8.67
N PRO A 28 -11.61 15.12 8.12
CA PRO A 28 -12.03 14.63 6.82
C PRO A 28 -11.43 15.46 5.70
N VAL A 29 -10.53 14.83 4.96
CA VAL A 29 -9.97 15.40 3.75
C VAL A 29 -10.45 14.58 2.56
N PHE A 30 -11.20 15.23 1.69
CA PHE A 30 -11.89 14.61 0.57
C PHE A 30 -11.21 14.98 -0.75
N ILE A 31 -11.08 14.03 -1.67
CA ILE A 31 -10.52 14.27 -3.01
C ILE A 31 -11.59 13.91 -4.05
N ASN A 32 -12.49 14.87 -4.32
CA ASN A 32 -13.54 14.83 -5.36
C ASN A 32 -14.19 13.45 -5.63
N GLU A 33 -14.59 12.75 -4.57
CA GLU A 33 -15.17 11.40 -4.61
C GLU A 33 -16.31 11.30 -3.59
N THR A 34 -17.18 10.30 -3.76
CA THR A 34 -18.26 10.04 -2.79
C THR A 34 -17.64 9.61 -1.47
N ILE A 35 -17.98 10.29 -0.39
CA ILE A 35 -17.37 10.08 0.92
C ILE A 35 -18.05 8.91 1.64
N ALA A 36 -17.28 8.15 2.42
CA ALA A 36 -17.86 7.26 3.41
C ALA A 36 -18.67 8.12 4.43
N PRO A 37 -19.90 7.73 4.83
CA PRO A 37 -20.75 8.56 5.68
C PRO A 37 -20.13 8.82 7.06
N MET A 38 -19.68 10.06 7.30
CA MET A 38 -19.09 10.48 8.56
C MET A 38 -20.16 10.57 9.64
N THR A 39 -20.25 9.56 10.51
CA THR A 39 -21.24 9.53 11.60
C THR A 39 -20.61 10.06 12.90
N PRO A 40 -21.24 11.02 13.61
CA PRO A 40 -20.71 11.52 14.87
C PRO A 40 -20.84 10.51 16.01
N THR A 41 -19.86 10.50 16.90
CA THR A 41 -20.02 9.94 18.24
C THR A 41 -20.86 10.91 19.07
N VAL A 42 -21.95 10.44 19.67
CA VAL A 42 -22.90 11.27 20.43
C VAL A 42 -23.15 10.65 21.80
N GLY A 43 -22.80 11.39 22.85
CA GLY A 43 -23.09 11.01 24.23
C GLY A 43 -24.37 11.67 24.70
N ASP A 44 -25.49 10.93 24.69
CA ASP A 44 -26.76 11.40 25.25
C ASP A 44 -27.20 10.54 26.45
N VAL A 45 -26.84 10.99 27.66
CA VAL A 45 -27.28 10.39 28.93
C VAL A 45 -28.77 10.62 29.26
N SER A 46 -29.54 11.26 28.38
CA SER A 46 -30.99 11.41 28.53
C SER A 46 -31.80 10.22 28.04
N GLY A 47 -31.30 9.49 27.03
CA GLY A 47 -32.06 8.47 26.30
C GLY A 47 -33.13 9.04 25.33
N GLY A 48 -33.12 10.35 25.09
CA GLY A 48 -34.00 11.01 24.11
C GLY A 48 -33.52 10.87 22.67
N SER A 49 -34.40 11.22 21.72
CA SER A 49 -34.02 11.35 20.32
C SER A 49 -33.21 12.63 20.11
N THR A 50 -31.91 12.50 19.88
CA THR A 50 -31.07 13.62 19.42
C THR A 50 -31.34 13.91 17.95
N SER A 51 -31.31 15.20 17.60
CA SER A 51 -31.45 15.74 16.23
C SER A 51 -30.33 16.73 15.94
N PHE A 52 -30.02 16.94 14.66
CA PHE A 52 -28.80 17.62 14.22
C PHE A 52 -29.09 18.79 13.29
N ALA A 53 -28.25 19.81 13.33
CA ALA A 53 -28.30 20.95 12.43
C ALA A 53 -26.92 21.59 12.26
N ILE A 54 -26.67 22.18 11.08
CA ILE A 54 -25.57 23.14 10.92
C ILE A 54 -25.91 24.39 11.74
N SER A 55 -25.00 24.85 12.60
CA SER A 55 -25.17 26.05 13.44
C SER A 55 -24.23 27.20 13.07
N SER A 56 -23.15 26.92 12.36
CA SER A 56 -22.24 27.91 11.76
C SER A 56 -21.51 27.28 10.57
N GLY A 57 -21.03 28.11 9.64
CA GLY A 57 -20.35 27.65 8.43
C GLY A 57 -21.28 26.93 7.44
N ALA A 58 -20.67 26.17 6.53
CA ALA A 58 -21.39 25.38 5.53
C ALA A 58 -20.60 24.12 5.13
N LEU A 59 -21.31 23.07 4.74
CA LEU A 59 -20.68 21.91 4.09
C LEU A 59 -20.20 22.28 2.68
N PRO A 60 -19.14 21.64 2.16
CA PRO A 60 -18.81 21.64 0.74
C PRO A 60 -20.03 21.30 -0.12
N ALA A 61 -20.17 22.00 -1.25
CA ALA A 61 -21.25 21.72 -2.20
C ALA A 61 -21.25 20.25 -2.61
N GLY A 62 -22.41 19.58 -2.53
CA GLY A 62 -22.56 18.15 -2.81
C GLY A 62 -22.38 17.22 -1.60
N LEU A 63 -22.05 17.75 -0.43
CA LEU A 63 -22.22 17.06 0.86
C LEU A 63 -23.51 17.51 1.56
N ALA A 64 -24.12 16.61 2.32
CA ALA A 64 -25.34 16.84 3.09
C ALA A 64 -25.21 16.28 4.52
N LEU A 65 -25.87 16.94 5.48
CA LEU A 65 -26.04 16.48 6.86
C LEU A 65 -27.40 15.77 7.00
N ASP A 66 -27.38 14.52 7.45
CA ASP A 66 -28.57 13.83 7.94
C ASP A 66 -28.97 14.43 9.30
N LEU A 67 -30.18 14.99 9.38
CA LEU A 67 -30.67 15.71 10.56
C LEU A 67 -31.15 14.79 11.70
N ALA A 68 -31.24 13.47 11.47
CA ALA A 68 -31.72 12.47 12.42
C ALA A 68 -30.59 11.66 13.07
N ASN A 69 -29.46 11.45 12.39
CA ASN A 69 -28.29 10.73 12.93
C ASN A 69 -26.97 11.54 12.88
N GLY A 70 -26.97 12.72 12.26
CA GLY A 70 -25.81 13.62 12.18
C GLY A 70 -24.77 13.20 11.14
N SER A 71 -25.02 12.16 10.35
CA SER A 71 -24.12 11.68 9.32
C SER A 71 -23.89 12.72 8.22
N ILE A 72 -22.63 12.98 7.86
CA ILE A 72 -22.27 13.80 6.70
C ILE A 72 -21.89 12.87 5.55
N SER A 73 -22.58 12.99 4.41
CA SER A 73 -22.40 12.11 3.25
C SER A 73 -22.61 12.85 1.92
N GLY A 74 -22.24 12.21 0.80
CA GLY A 74 -22.37 12.78 -0.55
C GLY A 74 -21.03 12.82 -1.30
N LYS A 75 -20.91 13.66 -2.33
CA LYS A 75 -19.67 13.89 -3.09
C LYS A 75 -19.38 15.39 -3.16
N PRO A 76 -18.24 15.89 -2.64
CA PRO A 76 -17.94 17.31 -2.68
C PRO A 76 -17.51 17.72 -4.09
N THR A 77 -18.21 18.70 -4.67
CA THR A 77 -18.00 19.20 -6.04
C THR A 77 -17.19 20.50 -6.08
N ALA A 78 -16.79 21.05 -4.92
CA ALA A 78 -16.03 22.28 -4.80
C ALA A 78 -14.81 22.06 -3.90
N ALA A 79 -13.61 22.35 -4.42
CA ALA A 79 -12.38 22.32 -3.65
C ALA A 79 -12.25 23.56 -2.73
N GLY A 80 -11.58 23.40 -1.60
CA GLY A 80 -11.40 24.45 -0.59
C GLY A 80 -11.32 23.89 0.83
N THR A 81 -11.09 24.77 1.80
CA THR A 81 -11.20 24.44 3.24
C THR A 81 -12.49 25.05 3.78
N PHE A 82 -13.29 24.23 4.47
CA PHE A 82 -14.62 24.59 4.94
C PHE A 82 -14.71 24.34 6.45
N GLU A 83 -14.82 25.41 7.22
CA GLU A 83 -15.16 25.32 8.64
C GLU A 83 -16.68 25.22 8.79
N VAL A 84 -17.15 24.25 9.58
CA VAL A 84 -18.58 24.05 9.85
C VAL A 84 -18.78 23.60 11.30
N THR A 85 -19.80 24.15 11.97
CA THR A 85 -20.20 23.72 13.32
C THR A 85 -21.50 22.93 13.22
N ILE A 86 -21.45 21.65 13.57
CA ILE A 86 -22.63 20.79 13.70
C ILE A 86 -23.11 20.82 15.14
N ARG A 87 -24.40 21.13 15.35
CA ARG A 87 -25.06 21.13 16.65
C ARG A 87 -25.99 19.92 16.78
N ALA A 88 -25.81 19.16 17.85
CA ALA A 88 -26.77 18.17 18.35
C ALA A 88 -27.74 18.82 19.36
N THR A 89 -28.99 18.37 19.38
CA THR A 89 -30.01 18.76 20.37
C THR A 89 -31.01 17.64 20.61
N ASN A 90 -31.27 17.32 21.89
CA ASN A 90 -32.32 16.38 22.32
C ASN A 90 -33.55 17.12 22.90
N GLY A 91 -33.64 18.43 22.70
CA GLY A 91 -34.70 19.30 23.21
C GLY A 91 -34.51 19.80 24.64
N ALA A 92 -33.68 19.13 25.46
CA ALA A 92 -33.32 19.56 26.82
C ALA A 92 -31.90 20.15 26.91
N ALA A 93 -30.96 19.60 26.15
CA ALA A 93 -29.56 20.01 26.07
C ALA A 93 -29.11 20.18 24.61
N GLN A 94 -28.03 20.94 24.42
CA GLN A 94 -27.39 21.16 23.12
C GLN A 94 -25.87 20.97 23.23
N ALA A 95 -25.25 20.47 22.17
CA ALA A 95 -23.81 20.29 22.05
C ALA A 95 -23.35 20.62 20.62
N SER A 96 -22.10 21.03 20.44
CA SER A 96 -21.57 21.43 19.14
C SER A 96 -20.19 20.82 18.87
N ALA A 97 -19.99 20.31 17.64
CA ALA A 97 -18.71 19.89 17.11
C ALA A 97 -18.29 20.85 15.99
N ASN A 98 -17.06 21.36 16.06
CA ASN A 98 -16.44 22.12 14.97
C ASN A 98 -15.66 21.15 14.07
N LEU A 99 -15.84 21.27 12.76
CA LEU A 99 -15.17 20.45 11.75
C LEU A 99 -14.41 21.34 10.77
N LEU A 100 -13.21 20.89 10.41
CA LEU A 100 -12.40 21.44 9.32
C LEU A 100 -12.45 20.45 8.16
N LEU A 101 -13.34 20.68 7.20
CA LEU A 101 -13.50 19.83 6.02
C LEU A 101 -12.57 20.35 4.92
N ILE A 102 -11.62 19.55 4.44
CA ILE A 102 -10.69 19.97 3.39
C ILE A 102 -11.03 19.21 2.11
N VAL A 103 -11.43 19.90 1.05
CA VAL A 103 -11.66 19.30 -0.26
C VAL A 103 -10.51 19.67 -1.19
N ILE A 104 -9.73 18.68 -1.60
CA ILE A 104 -8.61 18.82 -2.51
C ILE A 104 -9.11 18.48 -3.94
N PRO A 105 -8.69 19.23 -4.99
CA PRO A 105 -9.08 18.91 -6.36
C PRO A 105 -8.53 17.53 -6.80
N PRO A 106 -9.18 16.85 -7.77
CA PRO A 106 -8.63 15.62 -8.32
C PRO A 106 -7.30 15.93 -9.03
N ALA A 107 -6.29 15.08 -8.83
CA ALA A 107 -5.10 15.16 -9.68
C ALA A 107 -5.47 14.73 -11.11
N ALA A 108 -5.01 15.50 -12.11
CA ALA A 108 -5.27 15.18 -13.50
C ALA A 108 -4.65 13.83 -13.88
N GLY A 109 -5.47 12.93 -14.44
CA GLY A 109 -5.02 11.67 -15.03
C GLY A 109 -5.27 10.39 -14.23
N ILE A 110 -5.75 10.45 -12.97
CA ILE A 110 -6.01 9.24 -12.17
C ILE A 110 -7.19 8.43 -12.76
N SER A 111 -6.95 7.16 -13.10
CA SER A 111 -7.98 6.15 -13.39
C SER A 111 -7.45 4.74 -13.06
N ALA A 112 -8.33 3.74 -12.94
CA ALA A 112 -7.92 2.35 -12.66
C ALA A 112 -7.06 1.71 -13.78
N ASP A 113 -7.12 2.24 -15.01
CA ASP A 113 -6.27 1.80 -16.13
C ASP A 113 -4.96 2.60 -16.25
N ARG A 114 -4.86 3.73 -15.54
CA ARG A 114 -3.76 4.69 -15.55
C ARG A 114 -3.69 5.44 -14.20
N PRO A 115 -3.17 4.86 -13.12
CA PRO A 115 -2.78 5.65 -11.95
C PRO A 115 -1.56 6.49 -12.33
N VAL A 116 -1.48 7.71 -11.80
CA VAL A 116 -0.23 8.48 -11.83
C VAL A 116 0.68 7.89 -10.75
N LEU A 117 2.00 7.73 -11.04
CA LEU A 117 3.17 7.79 -10.13
C LEU A 117 4.32 6.85 -10.61
N ILE A 118 5.17 7.35 -11.51
CA ILE A 118 6.46 6.75 -11.91
C ILE A 118 7.53 7.85 -11.92
N PHE A 119 8.77 7.58 -11.47
CA PHE A 119 9.93 8.44 -11.75
C PHE A 119 9.98 8.93 -13.21
N GLU A 120 10.06 10.25 -13.35
CA GLU A 120 10.38 10.99 -14.57
C GLU A 120 9.46 10.80 -15.77
N LYS A 121 10.00 11.08 -16.97
CA LYS A 121 9.32 11.40 -18.23
C LYS A 121 8.73 10.16 -18.92
N ASN A 122 8.20 9.22 -18.13
CA ASN A 122 7.40 8.07 -18.57
C ASN A 122 6.28 7.64 -17.57
N GLY A 123 5.91 8.40 -16.50
CA GLY A 123 4.51 8.35 -16.00
C GLY A 123 4.10 8.56 -14.51
N VAL A 124 4.39 9.64 -13.77
CA VAL A 124 5.25 10.79 -14.01
C VAL A 124 5.46 11.52 -12.65
N TYR A 125 6.68 11.50 -12.07
CA TYR A 125 7.03 11.98 -10.72
C TYR A 125 8.47 12.49 -10.66
N GLY A 126 8.84 13.36 -9.71
CA GLY A 126 10.23 13.83 -9.55
C GLY A 126 10.70 13.93 -8.11
N GLN A 127 12.02 13.84 -7.89
CA GLN A 127 12.66 14.19 -6.63
C GLN A 127 13.11 15.65 -6.67
N PRO A 128 12.67 16.52 -5.72
CA PRO A 128 13.14 17.89 -5.69
C PRO A 128 14.66 17.97 -5.61
N TRP A 129 15.24 19.04 -6.15
CA TRP A 129 16.64 19.36 -5.90
C TRP A 129 16.95 19.27 -4.39
N GLY A 130 18.04 18.61 -3.99
CA GLY A 130 18.44 18.49 -2.57
C GLY A 130 17.75 17.39 -1.76
N ALA A 131 16.84 16.62 -2.37
CA ALA A 131 16.19 15.45 -1.76
C ALA A 131 17.14 14.23 -1.65
N GLY A 132 18.21 14.33 -0.85
CA GLY A 132 19.16 13.23 -0.63
C GLY A 132 18.54 12.02 0.09
N MET A 133 18.97 10.79 -0.25
CA MET A 133 18.41 9.54 0.29
C MET A 133 19.00 9.11 1.66
N ALA A 134 19.59 10.03 2.42
CA ALA A 134 20.14 9.76 3.75
C ALA A 134 19.06 9.91 4.83
N TRP A 135 18.47 8.80 5.26
CA TRP A 135 17.33 8.84 6.20
C TRP A 135 17.58 9.60 7.53
N PRO A 136 18.79 9.60 8.15
CA PRO A 136 19.00 10.39 9.38
C PRO A 136 19.02 11.90 9.12
N GLU A 137 19.48 12.33 7.94
CA GLU A 137 19.39 13.72 7.48
C GLU A 137 17.94 14.12 7.22
N GLN A 138 17.13 13.22 6.67
CA GLN A 138 15.70 13.44 6.46
C GLN A 138 14.93 13.50 7.79
N LEU A 139 15.31 12.72 8.80
CA LEU A 139 14.64 12.70 10.09
C LEU A 139 15.00 13.91 10.97
N PHE A 140 16.27 14.35 10.93
CA PHE A 140 16.81 15.50 11.65
C PHE A 140 17.06 16.70 10.73
N TRP A 141 16.24 16.83 9.68
CA TRP A 141 16.33 17.82 8.59
C TRP A 141 16.42 19.28 9.04
N GLN A 142 15.92 19.59 10.24
CA GLN A 142 15.96 20.93 10.82
C GLN A 142 17.38 21.41 11.15
N ASN A 143 18.37 20.50 11.12
CA ASN A 143 19.80 20.81 11.28
C ASN A 143 20.60 20.41 10.03
N GLN A 144 19.98 20.51 8.84
CA GLN A 144 20.61 20.37 7.54
C GLN A 144 20.66 21.73 6.81
N PRO A 145 21.85 22.36 6.69
CA PRO A 145 21.99 23.67 6.06
C PRO A 145 21.53 23.73 4.60
N ASP A 146 21.67 22.65 3.83
CA ASP A 146 21.12 22.62 2.47
C ASP A 146 19.58 22.57 2.46
N ILE A 147 18.94 21.86 3.42
CA ILE A 147 17.47 21.76 3.48
C ILE A 147 16.81 23.06 3.97
N LEU A 148 17.38 23.73 4.99
CA LEU A 148 16.78 24.92 5.61
C LEU A 148 17.46 26.26 5.30
N GLY A 149 18.65 26.25 4.71
CA GLY A 149 19.43 27.45 4.42
C GLY A 149 19.06 28.08 3.08
N SER A 150 20.08 28.57 2.37
CA SER A 150 19.93 29.34 1.12
C SER A 150 19.20 28.62 -0.01
N ARG A 151 19.06 27.29 0.06
CA ARG A 151 18.51 26.45 -1.01
C ARG A 151 17.09 25.96 -0.79
N LEU A 152 16.44 26.25 0.35
CA LEU A 152 15.04 25.86 0.56
C LEU A 152 14.12 26.38 -0.56
N GLY A 153 14.41 27.58 -1.10
CA GLY A 153 13.72 28.11 -2.28
C GLY A 153 13.95 27.31 -3.56
N GLU A 154 15.14 26.70 -3.75
CA GLU A 154 15.46 25.82 -4.88
C GLU A 154 14.65 24.52 -4.79
N MET A 155 14.57 23.90 -3.60
CA MET A 155 13.69 22.75 -3.30
C MET A 155 12.23 23.05 -3.62
N GLN A 156 11.69 24.14 -3.05
CA GLN A 156 10.29 24.50 -3.20
C GLN A 156 9.94 24.85 -4.66
N ALA A 157 10.80 25.59 -5.36
CA ALA A 157 10.60 25.90 -6.78
C ALA A 157 10.69 24.65 -7.67
N SER A 158 11.62 23.73 -7.38
CA SER A 158 11.75 22.43 -8.05
C SER A 158 10.46 21.60 -7.86
N SER A 159 10.01 21.47 -6.62
CA SER A 159 8.80 20.72 -6.24
C SER A 159 7.51 21.29 -6.85
N LEU A 160 7.33 22.62 -6.83
CA LEU A 160 6.19 23.29 -7.46
C LEU A 160 6.26 23.26 -9.00
N GLY A 161 7.47 23.31 -9.58
CA GLY A 161 7.67 23.15 -11.02
C GLY A 161 7.31 21.74 -11.50
N MET A 162 7.58 20.72 -10.69
CA MET A 162 7.13 19.35 -10.91
C MET A 162 5.60 19.26 -10.95
N GLU A 163 4.90 19.84 -9.97
CA GLU A 163 3.43 19.87 -9.97
C GLU A 163 2.85 20.66 -11.16
N GLY A 164 3.47 21.78 -11.54
CA GLY A 164 3.10 22.57 -12.73
C GLY A 164 3.27 21.81 -14.05
N ALA A 165 4.18 20.84 -14.10
CA ALA A 165 4.36 19.92 -15.23
C ALA A 165 3.49 18.64 -15.14
N GLY A 166 2.57 18.57 -14.16
CA GLY A 166 1.70 17.41 -13.93
C GLY A 166 2.37 16.25 -13.19
N LEU A 167 3.60 16.42 -12.71
CA LEU A 167 4.34 15.43 -11.94
C LEU A 167 3.95 15.48 -10.46
N ALA A 168 4.14 14.37 -9.73
CA ALA A 168 4.17 14.41 -8.27
C ALA A 168 5.61 14.62 -7.76
N PRO A 169 5.87 15.60 -6.89
CA PRO A 169 7.14 15.69 -6.18
C PRO A 169 7.15 14.77 -4.95
N VAL A 170 8.10 13.85 -4.85
CA VAL A 170 8.28 12.95 -3.69
C VAL A 170 9.76 12.78 -3.33
N LEU A 171 10.05 12.43 -2.08
CA LEU A 171 11.40 12.07 -1.62
C LEU A 171 11.69 10.58 -1.90
N GLY A 172 12.98 10.22 -2.03
CA GLY A 172 13.45 8.83 -1.89
C GLY A 172 14.11 8.63 -0.53
N CYS A 173 13.87 7.51 0.14
CA CYS A 173 14.38 7.18 1.47
C CYS A 173 14.83 5.73 1.52
N VAL A 174 16.02 5.49 2.08
CA VAL A 174 16.66 4.16 2.15
C VAL A 174 17.35 3.98 3.50
N ALA A 175 17.32 2.78 4.05
CA ALA A 175 18.16 2.35 5.18
C ALA A 175 18.64 0.91 4.99
N TRP A 176 19.86 0.64 5.42
CA TRP A 176 20.51 -0.67 5.39
C TRP A 176 21.18 -1.03 6.73
N GLY A 177 20.80 -0.37 7.82
CA GLY A 177 21.19 -0.70 9.20
C GLY A 177 22.57 -0.21 9.61
N TYR A 178 23.53 -0.16 8.69
CA TYR A 178 24.85 0.40 8.93
C TYR A 178 24.81 1.86 9.39
N GLU A 179 23.69 2.57 9.20
CA GLU A 179 23.61 3.99 9.48
C GLU A 179 23.95 4.31 10.94
N TYR A 180 23.60 3.46 11.91
CA TYR A 180 23.96 3.68 13.31
C TYR A 180 25.47 3.60 13.53
N MET A 181 26.15 2.65 12.89
CA MET A 181 27.61 2.56 12.93
C MET A 181 28.21 3.83 12.34
N SER A 182 27.77 4.26 11.16
CA SER A 182 28.16 5.54 10.57
C SER A 182 27.91 6.73 11.50
N ALA A 183 26.71 6.85 12.08
CA ALA A 183 26.31 7.94 12.98
C ALA A 183 27.07 7.96 14.33
N THR A 184 27.70 6.85 14.73
CA THR A 184 28.45 6.72 16.00
C THR A 184 29.97 6.58 15.84
N GLY A 185 30.49 6.53 14.61
CA GLY A 185 31.94 6.67 14.33
C GLY A 185 32.47 5.93 13.09
N GLY A 186 31.65 5.11 12.43
CA GLY A 186 32.04 4.19 11.35
C GLY A 186 32.79 2.94 11.85
N ASP A 187 32.95 1.92 11.01
CA ASP A 187 33.95 0.87 11.26
C ASP A 187 35.33 1.38 10.80
N PRO A 188 36.32 1.59 11.70
CA PRO A 188 37.66 1.98 11.29
C PRO A 188 38.36 0.96 10.38
N ASN A 189 37.88 -0.28 10.32
CA ASN A 189 38.38 -1.34 9.45
C ASN A 189 37.65 -1.40 8.09
N ASN A 190 36.45 -0.80 7.99
CA ASN A 190 35.62 -0.82 6.78
C ASN A 190 34.82 0.49 6.58
N LEU A 191 35.55 1.60 6.54
CA LEU A 191 35.01 2.93 6.22
C LEU A 191 34.42 3.04 4.80
N ALA A 192 34.69 2.07 3.93
CA ALA A 192 34.11 2.01 2.58
C ALA A 192 32.63 1.57 2.60
N ALA A 193 32.28 0.59 3.45
CA ALA A 193 30.89 0.19 3.68
C ALA A 193 30.20 1.03 4.77
N THR A 194 30.94 1.49 5.78
CA THR A 194 30.39 2.16 6.97
C THR A 194 31.18 3.45 7.31
N PRO A 195 31.07 4.50 6.49
CA PRO A 195 31.85 5.73 6.67
C PRO A 195 31.47 6.47 7.96
N ASP A 196 32.43 7.15 8.60
CA ASP A 196 32.15 8.01 9.76
C ASP A 196 31.28 9.22 9.36
N ARG A 197 30.05 9.23 9.89
CA ARG A 197 29.06 10.31 9.75
C ARG A 197 28.74 10.99 11.09
N SER A 198 29.44 10.64 12.18
CA SER A 198 29.18 11.13 13.55
C SER A 198 29.32 12.65 13.74
N LYS A 199 29.80 13.36 12.72
CA LYS A 199 30.02 14.82 12.69
C LYS A 199 29.05 15.56 11.76
N ASP A 200 28.35 14.83 10.88
CA ASP A 200 27.46 15.39 9.86
C ASP A 200 26.08 15.65 10.47
N GLY A 201 25.45 16.80 10.16
CA GLY A 201 24.41 17.41 11.02
C GLY A 201 23.31 16.47 11.56
N GLY A 202 22.49 15.89 10.68
CA GLY A 202 21.38 15.01 11.06
C GLY A 202 21.84 13.64 11.57
N TRP A 203 22.86 13.05 10.93
CA TRP A 203 23.51 11.81 11.38
C TRP A 203 24.00 11.90 12.82
N LYS A 204 24.73 12.98 13.15
CA LYS A 204 25.21 13.28 14.49
C LYS A 204 24.07 13.37 15.50
N GLN A 205 23.01 14.13 15.20
CA GLN A 205 21.89 14.30 16.13
C GLN A 205 21.15 12.98 16.36
N TRP A 206 20.86 12.23 15.29
CA TRP A 206 20.26 10.92 15.40
C TRP A 206 21.16 9.96 16.19
N GLY A 207 22.46 9.87 15.87
CA GLY A 207 23.43 9.03 16.60
C GLY A 207 23.54 9.39 18.09
N GLN A 208 23.57 10.69 18.43
CA GLN A 208 23.54 11.16 19.82
C GLN A 208 22.22 10.81 20.52
N TRP A 209 21.08 10.98 19.85
CA TRP A 209 19.76 10.64 20.39
C TRP A 209 19.60 9.13 20.59
N MET A 210 20.02 8.30 19.63
CA MET A 210 20.06 6.83 19.73
C MET A 210 20.95 6.36 20.88
N THR A 211 22.12 6.98 21.06
CA THR A 211 23.07 6.68 22.15
C THR A 211 22.46 6.98 23.52
N ASN A 212 21.66 8.04 23.62
CA ASN A 212 21.02 8.46 24.87
C ASN A 212 19.77 7.61 25.25
N HIS A 213 19.19 6.88 24.31
CA HIS A 213 17.97 6.07 24.54
C HIS A 213 18.17 4.57 24.23
N PRO A 214 19.10 3.88 24.91
CA PRO A 214 19.42 2.47 24.65
C PRO A 214 18.28 1.48 24.98
N GLN A 215 17.15 1.94 25.52
CA GLN A 215 15.92 1.19 25.74
C GLN A 215 15.09 0.92 24.46
N TYR A 216 15.28 1.71 23.41
CA TYR A 216 14.56 1.58 22.13
C TYR A 216 15.36 0.86 21.03
N GLN A 217 16.61 0.48 21.32
CA GLN A 217 17.40 -0.36 20.42
C GLN A 217 16.72 -1.73 20.28
N SER A 218 16.59 -2.19 19.04
CA SER A 218 16.06 -3.52 18.75
C SER A 218 16.99 -4.62 19.25
N THR A 219 16.39 -5.77 19.56
CA THR A 219 17.10 -6.98 19.96
C THR A 219 16.62 -8.19 19.18
N ASP A 220 17.59 -9.00 18.74
CA ASP A 220 17.36 -10.27 18.07
C ASP A 220 16.69 -11.31 19.00
N TRP A 221 16.45 -12.51 18.45
CA TRP A 221 15.91 -13.67 19.17
C TRP A 221 16.62 -14.01 20.50
N TYR A 222 17.91 -13.70 20.61
CA TYR A 222 18.76 -13.99 21.75
C TYR A 222 18.85 -12.82 22.74
N GLY A 223 18.11 -11.74 22.51
CA GLY A 223 18.20 -10.50 23.28
C GLY A 223 19.47 -9.68 22.99
N LYS A 224 20.23 -10.04 21.95
CA LYS A 224 21.42 -9.29 21.53
C LYS A 224 20.97 -8.09 20.71
N LYS A 225 21.53 -6.93 21.04
CA LYS A 225 21.23 -5.67 20.36
C LYS A 225 21.67 -5.70 18.90
N GLU A 226 20.78 -5.23 18.02
CA GLU A 226 21.06 -5.03 16.60
C GLU A 226 21.64 -3.62 16.41
N ALA A 227 22.68 -3.50 15.56
CA ALA A 227 23.28 -2.22 15.25
C ALA A 227 22.49 -1.58 14.09
N GLY A 228 21.79 -0.48 14.35
CA GLY A 228 21.02 0.24 13.32
C GLY A 228 19.64 0.70 13.79
N TYR A 229 18.85 -0.25 14.29
CA TYR A 229 17.41 -0.17 14.11
C TYR A 229 16.66 0.20 15.39
N PHE A 230 15.86 1.26 15.30
CA PHE A 230 14.65 1.43 16.10
C PHE A 230 13.49 0.96 15.21
N THR A 231 12.79 -0.08 15.63
CA THR A 231 11.78 -0.72 14.77
C THR A 231 10.47 0.08 14.73
N PRO A 232 9.70 0.06 13.62
CA PRO A 232 8.37 0.70 13.56
C PRO A 232 7.40 0.25 14.66
N LEU A 233 7.57 -0.97 15.19
CA LEU A 233 6.77 -1.52 16.30
C LEU A 233 7.03 -0.85 17.66
N MET A 234 8.14 -0.11 17.82
CA MET A 234 8.62 0.33 19.14
C MET A 234 7.68 1.35 19.81
N PRO A 235 7.11 1.07 21.00
CA PRO A 235 6.32 2.04 21.75
C PRO A 235 7.24 3.04 22.46
N MET A 236 7.08 4.33 22.17
CA MET A 236 7.95 5.40 22.64
C MET A 236 7.25 6.40 23.56
N ASP A 237 7.94 6.79 24.64
CA ASP A 237 7.36 7.59 25.71
C ASP A 237 7.44 9.11 25.43
N PRO A 238 6.42 9.91 25.81
CA PRO A 238 6.37 11.37 25.58
C PRO A 238 7.57 12.20 26.06
N ALA A 239 8.36 11.68 27.01
CA ALA A 239 9.54 12.34 27.55
C ALA A 239 10.79 12.23 26.65
N ASP A 240 10.85 11.19 25.80
CA ASP A 240 12.09 10.80 25.10
C ASP A 240 12.18 11.33 23.66
N TRP A 241 11.12 11.97 23.15
CA TRP A 241 11.14 12.64 21.84
C TRP A 241 12.16 13.78 21.84
N PRO A 242 12.89 14.02 20.73
CA PRO A 242 13.88 15.09 20.62
C PRO A 242 13.36 16.43 21.17
N ALA A 243 14.11 17.03 22.11
CA ALA A 243 13.68 18.23 22.81
C ALA A 243 13.58 19.43 21.86
N GLU A 244 14.57 19.54 20.96
CA GLU A 244 14.74 20.53 19.90
C GLU A 244 13.67 20.46 18.79
N TRP A 245 12.91 19.37 18.70
CA TRP A 245 11.89 19.22 17.67
C TRP A 245 10.78 20.26 17.83
N THR A 246 10.53 20.97 16.73
CA THR A 246 9.44 21.94 16.56
C THR A 246 8.77 21.68 15.20
N PRO A 247 7.44 21.79 15.06
CA PRO A 247 6.77 21.73 13.76
C PRO A 247 7.17 22.92 12.85
N PRO A 248 7.12 22.76 11.52
CA PRO A 248 7.29 23.87 10.59
C PRO A 248 6.13 24.88 10.68
N SER A 249 6.38 26.13 10.31
CA SER A 249 5.34 27.18 10.37
C SER A 249 4.14 26.88 9.46
N GLY A 250 2.93 27.07 9.99
CA GLY A 250 1.67 26.73 9.33
C GLY A 250 1.30 25.24 9.33
N TRP A 251 2.09 24.39 10.00
CA TRP A 251 1.78 22.96 10.14
C TRP A 251 0.55 22.70 11.00
N ILE A 252 -0.43 21.97 10.45
CA ILE A 252 -1.53 21.37 11.19
C ILE A 252 -1.04 20.06 11.80
N ALA A 253 -0.94 20.01 13.13
CA ALA A 253 -0.55 18.82 13.88
C ALA A 253 -1.76 17.89 14.14
N PRO A 254 -1.53 16.61 14.48
CA PRO A 254 -2.58 15.72 14.99
C PRO A 254 -3.34 16.36 16.17
N SER A 255 -4.65 16.16 16.24
CA SER A 255 -5.53 16.84 17.18
C SER A 255 -5.32 16.46 18.66
N ASP A 256 -4.65 15.34 18.92
CA ASP A 256 -4.26 14.86 20.24
C ASP A 256 -2.83 15.29 20.66
N TRP A 257 -2.11 16.03 19.81
CA TRP A 257 -0.73 16.47 20.06
C TRP A 257 -0.67 17.92 20.56
N VAL A 258 -0.03 18.14 21.70
CA VAL A 258 0.09 19.46 22.34
C VAL A 258 1.44 20.09 21.96
N ASN A 259 1.41 21.35 21.52
CA ASN A 259 2.58 22.05 20.96
C ASN A 259 3.29 21.26 19.84
N GLY A 260 2.54 20.40 19.12
CA GLY A 260 3.06 19.55 18.05
C GLY A 260 3.85 18.33 18.50
N LYS A 261 3.77 17.91 19.78
CA LYS A 261 4.33 16.65 20.29
C LYS A 261 3.22 15.77 20.89
N PRO A 262 3.30 14.43 20.80
CA PRO A 262 2.34 13.53 21.43
C PRO A 262 2.41 13.63 22.96
N VAL A 263 1.25 13.59 23.62
CA VAL A 263 1.15 13.60 25.11
C VAL A 263 0.88 12.20 25.71
N LYS A 264 0.94 11.16 24.88
CA LYS A 264 0.77 9.74 25.22
C LYS A 264 1.82 8.91 24.49
N THR A 265 2.13 7.72 25.01
CA THR A 265 2.99 6.76 24.30
C THR A 265 2.37 6.44 22.94
N VAL A 266 3.18 6.54 21.88
CA VAL A 266 2.82 6.22 20.49
C VAL A 266 3.91 5.35 19.86
N SER A 267 3.63 4.70 18.74
CA SER A 267 4.65 3.93 18.02
C SER A 267 5.70 4.84 17.36
N TYR A 268 6.93 4.33 17.22
CA TYR A 268 7.96 4.97 16.41
C TYR A 268 7.46 5.20 14.97
N ALA A 269 6.74 4.23 14.40
CA ALA A 269 6.02 4.34 13.14
C ALA A 269 5.17 5.62 13.02
N GLN A 270 4.29 5.88 14.00
CA GLN A 270 3.39 7.02 13.96
C GLN A 270 4.16 8.34 13.95
N TRP A 271 5.17 8.50 14.83
CA TRP A 271 6.00 9.71 14.87
C TRP A 271 6.83 9.90 13.61
N LEU A 272 7.44 8.83 13.11
CA LEU A 272 8.28 8.83 11.93
C LEU A 272 7.47 9.28 10.70
N GLY A 273 6.22 8.82 10.57
CA GLY A 273 5.27 9.31 9.58
C GLY A 273 5.02 10.82 9.69
N VAL A 274 4.85 11.37 10.90
CA VAL A 274 4.67 12.83 11.08
C VAL A 274 5.95 13.61 10.77
N ARG A 275 7.13 13.14 11.18
CA ARG A 275 8.42 13.81 10.91
C ARG A 275 8.72 13.92 9.42
N LEU A 276 8.47 12.83 8.69
CA LEU A 276 8.66 12.76 7.25
C LEU A 276 7.58 13.57 6.49
N ALA A 277 6.34 13.59 6.98
CA ALA A 277 5.30 14.50 6.48
C ALA A 277 5.64 15.99 6.71
N GLN A 278 6.26 16.36 7.85
CA GLN A 278 6.75 17.71 8.13
C GLN A 278 7.86 18.15 7.17
N LEU A 279 8.79 17.25 6.82
CA LEU A 279 9.79 17.50 5.78
C LEU A 279 9.11 17.71 4.41
N ALA A 280 8.23 16.80 4.01
CA ALA A 280 7.51 16.88 2.74
C ALA A 280 6.72 18.19 2.60
N TYR A 281 5.99 18.61 3.63
CA TYR A 281 5.31 19.91 3.67
C TYR A 281 6.26 21.10 3.56
N THR A 282 7.45 21.02 4.16
CA THR A 282 8.44 22.10 4.14
C THR A 282 8.98 22.34 2.73
N ILE A 283 9.32 21.27 2.01
CA ILE A 283 9.82 21.33 0.61
C ILE A 283 8.71 21.33 -0.45
N LYS A 284 7.44 21.28 -0.02
CA LYS A 284 6.22 21.19 -0.85
C LYS A 284 6.04 19.89 -1.65
N CYS A 285 6.66 18.80 -1.22
CA CYS A 285 6.41 17.44 -1.72
C CYS A 285 4.99 16.93 -1.40
N ARG A 286 4.62 15.80 -2.02
CA ARG A 286 3.42 14.98 -1.74
C ARG A 286 3.70 13.76 -0.86
N GLY A 287 4.95 13.44 -0.57
CA GLY A 287 5.31 12.32 0.29
C GLY A 287 6.64 11.69 -0.09
N MET A 288 6.76 10.37 0.11
CA MET A 288 8.02 9.65 0.09
C MET A 288 7.88 8.24 -0.46
N MET A 289 8.85 7.83 -1.28
CA MET A 289 9.22 6.43 -1.45
C MET A 289 10.20 6.01 -0.35
N CYS A 290 9.94 4.85 0.25
CA CYS A 290 10.78 4.20 1.25
C CYS A 290 11.14 2.78 0.76
N ALA A 291 12.35 2.62 0.20
CA ALA A 291 12.90 1.34 -0.27
C ALA A 291 13.99 0.89 0.71
N ASP A 292 13.99 -0.36 1.15
CA ASP A 292 14.83 -0.89 2.27
C ASP A 292 14.69 -0.19 3.63
N TYR A 293 14.20 1.04 3.69
CA TYR A 293 13.77 1.73 4.91
C TYR A 293 12.71 0.95 5.72
N VAL A 294 11.99 0.06 5.03
CA VAL A 294 10.95 -0.81 5.58
C VAL A 294 11.27 -2.30 5.33
N ILE A 295 12.11 -2.61 4.33
CA ILE A 295 12.41 -3.98 3.86
C ILE A 295 13.77 -4.48 4.36
N GLY A 296 14.67 -3.55 4.69
CA GLY A 296 16.05 -3.74 5.16
C GLY A 296 16.16 -4.41 6.54
N LEU A 297 15.07 -4.96 7.06
CA LEU A 297 15.05 -6.12 7.94
C LEU A 297 15.21 -7.41 7.10
N GLU A 298 16.19 -7.43 6.20
CA GLU A 298 16.37 -8.52 5.24
C GLU A 298 16.75 -9.84 5.95
N TRP A 299 16.55 -10.96 5.24
CA TRP A 299 17.06 -12.29 5.59
C TRP A 299 16.47 -12.98 6.84
N GLY A 300 15.25 -12.61 7.21
CA GLY A 300 14.28 -13.56 7.81
C GLY A 300 14.19 -13.57 9.34
N ASP A 301 12.96 -13.45 9.84
CA ASP A 301 12.50 -13.66 11.22
C ASP A 301 13.19 -12.86 12.35
N ALA A 302 14.19 -12.03 12.04
CA ALA A 302 14.73 -10.96 12.89
C ALA A 302 13.71 -9.81 13.05
N ILE A 303 12.67 -10.07 13.83
CA ILE A 303 11.74 -9.07 14.33
C ILE A 303 12.17 -8.74 15.76
N ASP A 304 12.13 -7.47 16.13
CA ASP A 304 12.55 -6.99 17.44
C ASP A 304 11.76 -7.63 18.60
N TYR A 305 12.44 -8.46 19.40
CA TYR A 305 11.89 -9.06 20.62
C TYR A 305 12.22 -8.25 21.89
N ASN A 306 12.59 -6.96 21.75
CA ASN A 306 12.77 -6.04 22.88
C ASN A 306 11.53 -6.11 23.79
N PRO A 307 11.70 -6.25 25.13
CA PRO A 307 10.59 -6.41 26.06
C PRO A 307 9.48 -5.37 25.92
N ARG A 308 9.80 -4.13 25.52
CA ARG A 308 8.81 -3.07 25.26
C ARG A 308 7.87 -3.43 24.09
N VAL A 309 8.40 -3.98 23.01
CA VAL A 309 7.63 -4.42 21.83
C VAL A 309 6.78 -5.64 22.17
N VAL A 310 7.35 -6.62 22.89
CA VAL A 310 6.63 -7.81 23.34
C VAL A 310 5.49 -7.46 24.30
N ASP A 311 5.71 -6.50 25.20
CA ASP A 311 4.67 -6.01 26.13
C ASP A 311 3.59 -5.18 25.42
N ASP A 312 3.90 -4.49 24.33
CA ASP A 312 2.90 -3.78 23.50
C ASP A 312 2.07 -4.75 22.66
N PHE A 313 2.71 -5.75 22.05
CA PHE A 313 2.05 -6.85 21.37
C PHE A 313 1.06 -7.59 22.29
N ALA A 314 1.49 -7.92 23.52
CA ALA A 314 0.63 -8.60 24.50
C ALA A 314 -0.66 -7.80 24.79
N LYS A 315 -0.54 -6.47 24.92
CA LYS A 315 -1.69 -5.56 25.12
C LYS A 315 -2.57 -5.46 23.87
N TRP A 316 -1.95 -5.34 22.69
CA TRP A 316 -2.64 -5.25 21.40
C TRP A 316 -3.46 -6.51 21.09
N ALA A 317 -2.85 -7.69 21.25
CA ALA A 317 -3.51 -8.98 21.02
C ALA A 317 -4.45 -9.39 22.18
N GLY A 318 -4.39 -8.73 23.33
CA GLY A 318 -5.18 -9.07 24.52
C GLY A 318 -4.76 -10.39 25.18
N ILE A 319 -3.50 -10.78 25.05
CA ILE A 319 -2.95 -12.07 25.52
C ILE A 319 -2.03 -11.89 26.74
N SER A 320 -1.84 -12.97 27.50
CA SER A 320 -0.76 -13.06 28.49
C SER A 320 0.42 -13.83 27.91
N ILE A 321 1.60 -13.22 27.91
CA ILE A 321 2.88 -13.88 27.57
C ILE A 321 3.60 -14.18 28.90
N PRO A 322 4.08 -15.42 29.13
CA PRO A 322 4.85 -15.76 30.33
C PRO A 322 6.05 -14.82 30.56
N ALA A 323 6.38 -14.60 31.83
CA ALA A 323 7.61 -13.91 32.20
C ALA A 323 8.82 -14.84 32.00
N GLY A 324 9.89 -14.31 31.42
CA GLY A 324 11.11 -15.03 31.10
C GLY A 324 12.12 -14.13 30.38
N SER A 325 13.22 -14.71 29.92
CA SER A 325 14.17 -14.06 29.01
C SER A 325 13.54 -13.69 27.66
N VAL A 326 14.20 -12.81 26.89
CA VAL A 326 13.77 -12.44 25.53
C VAL A 326 13.51 -13.67 24.67
N THR A 327 14.42 -14.65 24.71
CA THR A 327 14.33 -15.92 23.97
C THR A 327 13.13 -16.77 24.39
N GLU A 328 12.88 -16.95 25.69
CA GLU A 328 11.72 -17.73 26.18
C GLU A 328 10.39 -17.07 25.79
N ARG A 329 10.34 -15.73 25.77
CA ARG A 329 9.17 -14.97 25.30
C ARG A 329 9.00 -15.08 23.79
N ALA A 330 10.09 -15.02 23.02
CA ALA A 330 10.10 -15.16 21.56
C ALA A 330 9.64 -16.57 21.13
N ASP A 331 10.16 -17.62 21.78
CA ASP A 331 9.74 -19.02 21.60
C ASP A 331 8.23 -19.16 21.85
N TYR A 332 7.73 -18.65 22.99
CA TYR A 332 6.30 -18.68 23.29
C TYR A 332 5.44 -17.97 22.23
N ILE A 333 5.88 -16.82 21.71
CA ILE A 333 5.18 -16.07 20.66
C ILE A 333 5.12 -16.87 19.37
N GLN A 334 6.22 -17.48 18.92
CA GLN A 334 6.21 -18.26 17.68
C GLN A 334 5.36 -19.54 17.79
N ASP A 335 5.48 -20.27 18.90
CA ASP A 335 4.77 -21.54 19.09
C ASP A 335 3.25 -21.37 19.24
N ASN A 336 2.79 -20.24 19.79
CA ASN A 336 1.37 -20.04 20.16
C ASN A 336 0.67 -18.92 19.38
N HIS A 337 1.41 -17.89 18.92
CA HIS A 337 0.84 -16.60 18.48
C HIS A 337 1.48 -16.02 17.22
N LYS A 338 2.30 -16.76 16.45
CA LYS A 338 3.06 -16.26 15.27
C LYS A 338 2.21 -15.43 14.30
N ALA A 339 1.01 -15.95 13.98
CA ALA A 339 0.04 -15.30 13.11
C ALA A 339 -0.39 -13.90 13.61
N LEU A 340 -0.59 -13.75 14.93
CA LEU A 340 -0.94 -12.47 15.56
C LEU A 340 0.26 -11.53 15.67
N TRP A 341 1.46 -12.05 15.92
CA TRP A 341 2.71 -11.26 15.92
C TRP A 341 2.99 -10.65 14.54
N TRP A 342 2.69 -11.40 13.47
CA TRP A 342 2.76 -10.93 12.10
C TRP A 342 1.69 -9.88 11.79
N ASP A 343 0.44 -10.11 12.17
CA ASP A 343 -0.64 -9.13 11.97
C ASP A 343 -0.37 -7.82 12.77
N PHE A 344 0.21 -7.91 13.98
CA PHE A 344 0.70 -6.76 14.77
C PHE A 344 1.83 -6.01 14.08
N LYS A 345 2.85 -6.71 13.57
CA LYS A 345 3.95 -6.11 12.82
C LYS A 345 3.40 -5.36 11.61
N CYS A 346 2.51 -5.97 10.86
CA CYS A 346 1.89 -5.36 9.69
C CYS A 346 1.06 -4.12 10.06
N GLU A 347 0.29 -4.12 11.16
CA GLU A 347 -0.42 -2.92 11.61
C GLU A 347 0.54 -1.77 11.96
N ARG A 348 1.65 -2.07 12.66
CA ARG A 348 2.66 -1.07 13.03
C ARG A 348 3.40 -0.51 11.80
N PHE A 349 3.60 -1.32 10.75
CA PHE A 349 4.19 -0.89 9.48
C PHE A 349 3.17 -0.08 8.64
N ALA A 350 1.91 -0.50 8.61
CA ALA A 350 0.81 0.22 7.98
C ALA A 350 0.64 1.63 8.58
N GLU A 351 0.77 1.75 9.91
CA GLU A 351 0.65 3.01 10.64
C GLU A 351 1.80 3.99 10.35
N PHE A 352 2.97 3.55 9.90
CA PHE A 352 4.05 4.45 9.46
C PHE A 352 3.61 5.24 8.22
N TYR A 353 3.25 4.52 7.16
CA TYR A 353 2.76 5.10 5.91
C TYR A 353 1.41 5.82 6.09
N GLY A 354 0.50 5.21 6.87
CA GLY A 354 -0.80 5.78 7.21
C GLY A 354 -0.67 7.11 7.96
N SER A 355 0.19 7.19 8.98
CA SER A 355 0.48 8.45 9.67
C SER A 355 1.04 9.51 8.71
N MET A 356 2.00 9.15 7.86
CA MET A 356 2.56 10.05 6.86
C MET A 356 1.49 10.59 5.90
N ALA A 357 0.67 9.70 5.33
CA ALA A 357 -0.40 10.04 4.41
C ALA A 357 -1.43 10.97 5.06
N ARG A 358 -1.95 10.62 6.25
CA ARG A 358 -2.93 11.44 7.01
C ARG A 358 -2.40 12.83 7.29
N ASN A 359 -1.12 12.96 7.66
CA ASN A 359 -0.53 14.25 8.03
C ASN A 359 -0.26 15.14 6.79
N ILE A 360 0.18 14.58 5.67
CA ILE A 360 0.31 15.32 4.39
C ILE A 360 -1.08 15.78 3.90
N LEU A 361 -2.05 14.89 4.01
CA LEU A 361 -3.44 15.10 3.58
C LEU A 361 -4.12 16.20 4.42
N ALA A 362 -3.99 16.15 5.75
CA ALA A 362 -4.45 17.21 6.66
C ALA A 362 -3.77 18.57 6.41
N ASN A 363 -2.55 18.58 5.84
CA ASN A 363 -1.83 19.78 5.44
C ASN A 363 -2.03 20.17 3.95
N GLY A 364 -3.13 19.70 3.34
CA GLY A 364 -3.68 20.25 2.09
C GLY A 364 -3.10 19.70 0.78
N LYS A 365 -2.43 18.54 0.80
CA LYS A 365 -1.93 17.87 -0.41
C LYS A 365 -2.45 16.45 -0.56
N VAL A 366 -2.69 16.02 -1.81
CA VAL A 366 -2.87 14.58 -2.09
C VAL A 366 -1.57 13.87 -1.72
N PRO A 367 -1.60 12.88 -0.81
CA PRO A 367 -0.39 12.14 -0.45
C PRO A 367 0.10 11.26 -1.61
N ALA A 368 1.39 10.93 -1.57
CA ALA A 368 2.03 9.93 -2.40
C ALA A 368 3.10 9.27 -1.53
N VAL A 369 2.76 8.14 -0.89
CA VAL A 369 3.61 7.47 0.10
C VAL A 369 3.70 5.97 -0.18
N GLY A 370 4.79 5.33 0.18
CA GLY A 370 4.91 3.87 0.11
C GLY A 370 6.35 3.45 -0.13
N GLY A 371 6.58 2.37 -0.88
CA GLY A 371 7.90 1.76 -0.95
C GLY A 371 8.08 0.70 -2.01
N GLN A 372 9.02 -0.20 -1.75
CA GLN A 372 9.20 -1.45 -2.47
C GLN A 372 8.42 -2.56 -1.74
N LEU A 373 8.17 -3.68 -2.40
CA LEU A 373 7.61 -4.90 -1.82
C LEU A 373 8.34 -6.09 -2.40
N SER A 374 8.68 -7.08 -1.57
CA SER A 374 8.99 -8.41 -2.08
C SER A 374 7.74 -9.00 -2.74
N GLY A 375 7.90 -9.48 -3.97
CA GLY A 375 6.84 -10.19 -4.69
C GLY A 375 6.55 -11.60 -4.18
N ILE A 376 7.21 -12.06 -3.11
CA ILE A 376 6.99 -13.36 -2.47
C ILE A 376 6.04 -13.17 -1.27
N PRO A 377 4.75 -13.58 -1.34
CA PRO A 377 3.75 -13.29 -0.32
C PRO A 377 4.20 -13.59 1.12
N TYR A 378 4.81 -14.75 1.36
CA TYR A 378 5.32 -15.12 2.68
C TYR A 378 6.33 -14.10 3.21
N PHE A 379 7.30 -13.70 2.37
CA PHE A 379 8.29 -12.69 2.74
C PHE A 379 7.62 -11.34 2.98
N THR A 380 6.71 -10.89 2.09
CA THR A 380 6.00 -9.62 2.25
C THR A 380 5.23 -9.52 3.57
N ARG A 381 4.76 -10.63 4.16
CA ARG A 381 4.17 -10.62 5.51
C ARG A 381 5.23 -10.64 6.61
N GLY A 382 6.25 -11.48 6.48
CA GLY A 382 7.36 -11.52 7.45
C GLY A 382 8.13 -10.20 7.56
N SER A 383 8.28 -9.46 6.46
CA SER A 383 8.88 -8.13 6.41
C SER A 383 8.02 -7.06 7.07
N GLY A 384 6.70 -7.26 7.13
CA GLY A 384 5.71 -6.35 7.75
C GLY A 384 4.77 -5.69 6.73
N ASP A 385 4.84 -6.03 5.46
CA ASP A 385 4.28 -5.24 4.37
C ASP A 385 2.97 -5.78 3.78
N ASP A 386 2.05 -6.28 4.59
CA ASP A 386 0.80 -6.88 4.09
C ASP A 386 -0.16 -5.82 3.51
N PRO A 387 -0.40 -5.82 2.17
CA PRO A 387 -1.27 -4.85 1.52
C PRO A 387 -2.70 -4.81 2.06
N ARG A 388 -3.21 -5.93 2.58
CA ARG A 388 -4.57 -6.05 3.15
C ARG A 388 -4.70 -5.29 4.46
N ILE A 389 -3.61 -5.16 5.20
CA ILE A 389 -3.56 -4.41 6.45
C ILE A 389 -3.30 -2.93 6.13
N PHE A 390 -2.52 -2.62 5.09
CA PHE A 390 -2.34 -1.27 4.54
C PHE A 390 -3.66 -0.64 4.05
N THR A 391 -4.54 -1.41 3.41
CA THR A 391 -5.89 -0.96 3.00
C THR A 391 -6.89 -0.87 4.14
N GLN A 392 -6.64 -1.51 5.28
CA GLN A 392 -7.54 -1.54 6.45
C GLN A 392 -7.16 -0.54 7.56
N SER A 393 -5.88 -0.20 7.75
CA SER A 393 -5.39 0.69 8.83
C SER A 393 -5.70 2.18 8.63
N ILE A 394 -6.72 2.50 7.81
CA ILE A 394 -6.88 3.79 7.15
C ILE A 394 -7.80 4.75 7.92
N ASN A 395 -7.39 5.15 9.13
CA ASN A 395 -8.05 6.19 9.96
C ASN A 395 -8.02 7.59 9.29
N GLY A 396 -8.59 7.75 8.09
CA GLY A 396 -8.67 9.00 7.33
C GLY A 396 -7.75 9.16 6.10
N ALA A 397 -6.93 8.16 5.73
CA ALA A 397 -6.07 8.24 4.53
C ALA A 397 -6.18 6.98 3.64
N PRO A 398 -6.86 7.05 2.47
CA PRO A 398 -7.25 5.86 1.71
C PRO A 398 -6.10 5.23 0.88
N GLY A 399 -6.08 3.90 0.82
CA GLY A 399 -5.04 3.07 0.18
C GLY A 399 -4.68 3.40 -1.28
N LYS A 400 -5.63 3.95 -2.05
CA LYS A 400 -5.47 4.38 -3.46
C LYS A 400 -4.39 5.46 -3.73
N TYR A 401 -3.86 6.10 -2.69
CA TYR A 401 -2.75 7.07 -2.80
C TYR A 401 -1.40 6.51 -2.30
N TRP A 402 -1.36 5.22 -1.98
CA TRP A 402 -0.14 4.54 -1.65
C TRP A 402 0.54 4.07 -2.95
N PHE A 403 1.84 3.85 -2.88
CA PHE A 403 2.73 3.64 -4.01
C PHE A 403 3.68 2.50 -3.68
N PHE A 404 3.51 1.32 -4.28
CA PHE A 404 4.28 0.14 -3.93
C PHE A 404 4.82 -0.62 -5.15
N ASN A 405 6.14 -0.81 -5.16
CA ASN A 405 6.84 -1.46 -6.26
C ASN A 405 7.24 -2.88 -5.92
N ILE A 406 6.66 -3.84 -6.63
CA ILE A 406 7.08 -5.24 -6.60
C ILE A 406 8.51 -5.34 -7.15
N GLU A 407 9.36 -6.13 -6.49
CA GLU A 407 10.75 -6.38 -6.90
C GLU A 407 10.86 -7.32 -8.10
N ILE A 408 11.46 -6.78 -9.16
CA ILE A 408 11.74 -7.46 -10.44
C ILE A 408 13.17 -7.08 -10.89
N GLN A 409 14.08 -6.98 -9.92
CA GLN A 409 15.46 -6.51 -10.10
C GLN A 409 16.44 -7.68 -10.28
N GLY A 410 17.51 -7.44 -11.05
CA GLY A 410 18.80 -8.12 -10.89
C GLY A 410 19.86 -7.09 -10.52
N ASP A 411 20.91 -7.49 -9.80
CA ASP A 411 22.01 -6.60 -9.37
C ASP A 411 23.36 -7.22 -9.71
N SER A 412 24.47 -6.53 -9.40
CA SER A 412 25.80 -7.03 -9.75
C SER A 412 26.24 -8.32 -9.04
N LEU A 413 25.51 -8.79 -8.01
CA LEU A 413 25.76 -10.04 -7.30
C LEU A 413 24.71 -11.13 -7.62
N ARG A 414 23.46 -10.74 -7.89
CA ARG A 414 22.33 -11.64 -8.18
C ARG A 414 21.94 -11.57 -9.67
N PRO A 415 21.99 -12.69 -10.43
CA PRO A 415 21.48 -12.72 -11.79
C PRO A 415 19.96 -12.46 -11.81
N PRO A 416 19.40 -11.87 -12.88
CA PRO A 416 17.95 -11.67 -13.01
C PRO A 416 17.14 -12.98 -12.86
N SER A 417 15.97 -12.90 -12.22
CA SER A 417 15.07 -14.05 -11.98
C SER A 417 14.14 -14.33 -13.17
N ASP A 418 13.96 -15.61 -13.55
CA ASP A 418 13.18 -16.04 -14.72
C ASP A 418 11.81 -15.34 -14.85
N TYR A 419 11.44 -14.88 -16.05
CA TYR A 419 10.31 -13.94 -16.23
C TYR A 419 8.95 -14.44 -15.74
N TRP A 420 8.70 -15.76 -15.74
CA TRP A 420 7.50 -16.33 -15.13
C TRP A 420 7.48 -16.19 -13.60
N TYR A 421 8.63 -16.23 -12.93
CA TYR A 421 8.74 -15.93 -11.51
C TYR A 421 8.25 -14.50 -11.24
N SER A 422 8.71 -13.54 -12.03
CA SER A 422 8.31 -12.13 -11.94
C SER A 422 6.81 -11.93 -12.19
N ALA A 423 6.27 -12.53 -13.26
CA ALA A 423 4.84 -12.48 -13.57
C ALA A 423 3.97 -13.12 -12.46
N ILE A 424 4.41 -14.23 -11.86
CA ILE A 424 3.71 -14.88 -10.75
C ILE A 424 3.82 -14.06 -9.45
N CYS A 425 4.99 -13.50 -9.15
CA CYS A 425 5.20 -12.60 -8.03
C CYS A 425 4.29 -11.36 -8.12
N VAL A 426 4.20 -10.77 -9.32
CA VAL A 426 3.26 -9.70 -9.66
C VAL A 426 1.80 -10.13 -9.46
N GLY A 427 1.38 -11.23 -10.10
CA GLY A 427 -0.01 -11.67 -10.10
C GLY A 427 -0.51 -12.08 -8.72
N ALA A 428 0.30 -12.82 -7.96
CA ALA A 428 -0.04 -13.27 -6.62
C ALA A 428 -0.02 -12.12 -5.59
N THR A 429 0.93 -11.19 -5.68
CA THR A 429 0.95 -10.02 -4.79
C THR A 429 -0.23 -9.10 -5.07
N ALA A 430 -0.57 -8.86 -6.35
CA ALA A 430 -1.72 -8.07 -6.74
C ALA A 430 -3.06 -8.77 -6.40
N ALA A 431 -3.16 -10.10 -6.52
CA ALA A 431 -4.36 -10.84 -6.14
C ALA A 431 -4.60 -10.82 -4.62
N ARG A 432 -3.56 -10.70 -3.78
CA ARG A 432 -3.71 -10.59 -2.33
C ARG A 432 -4.56 -9.38 -1.92
N GLU A 433 -4.36 -8.24 -2.57
CA GLU A 433 -5.18 -7.04 -2.36
C GLU A 433 -5.54 -6.41 -3.71
N PRO A 434 -6.62 -6.89 -4.36
CA PRO A 434 -6.95 -6.54 -5.74
C PRO A 434 -7.28 -5.07 -6.00
N ASP A 435 -7.46 -4.27 -4.95
CA ASP A 435 -7.81 -2.86 -5.05
C ASP A 435 -6.61 -1.94 -4.73
N MET A 436 -5.46 -2.47 -4.26
CA MET A 436 -4.25 -1.66 -4.05
C MET A 436 -3.50 -1.43 -5.39
N PRO A 437 -2.98 -0.21 -5.65
CA PRO A 437 -2.13 0.03 -6.81
C PRO A 437 -0.72 -0.55 -6.63
N TYR A 438 -0.24 -1.25 -7.65
CA TYR A 438 1.10 -1.83 -7.70
C TYR A 438 1.88 -1.35 -8.92
N GLY A 439 3.15 -1.04 -8.69
CA GLY A 439 4.18 -0.92 -9.72
C GLY A 439 5.12 -2.12 -9.73
N GLY A 440 5.93 -2.21 -10.78
CA GLY A 440 7.10 -3.09 -10.82
C GLY A 440 8.34 -2.26 -11.16
N HIS A 441 9.47 -2.53 -10.52
CA HIS A 441 10.75 -1.89 -10.86
C HIS A 441 11.72 -2.93 -11.45
N MET A 442 12.40 -2.57 -12.54
CA MET A 442 13.29 -3.46 -13.28
C MET A 442 14.56 -2.70 -13.70
N ASP A 443 15.64 -2.85 -12.93
CA ASP A 443 16.97 -2.38 -13.36
C ASP A 443 17.43 -3.20 -14.56
N ALA A 444 17.52 -2.54 -15.72
CA ALA A 444 17.39 -3.22 -17.00
C ALA A 444 18.02 -2.52 -18.22
N VAL A 445 18.03 -1.16 -18.28
CA VAL A 445 18.38 -0.44 -19.53
C VAL A 445 19.29 0.77 -19.29
N GLY A 446 20.35 0.57 -18.51
CA GLY A 446 21.52 1.48 -18.45
C GLY A 446 21.49 2.53 -17.33
N GLY A 447 22.44 3.47 -17.39
CA GLY A 447 22.66 4.51 -16.39
C GLY A 447 23.59 4.06 -15.27
N GLN A 448 23.18 3.07 -14.48
CA GLN A 448 23.93 2.57 -13.32
C GLN A 448 24.86 1.40 -13.62
N GLY A 449 24.55 0.61 -14.66
CA GLY A 449 25.36 -0.53 -15.07
C GLY A 449 25.39 -1.69 -14.06
N GLU A 450 24.43 -1.77 -13.14
CA GLU A 450 24.25 -2.95 -12.26
C GLU A 450 23.72 -4.14 -13.08
N PHE A 451 22.64 -3.95 -13.84
CA PHE A 451 22.14 -4.96 -14.79
C PHE A 451 23.19 -5.36 -15.83
N ASP A 452 23.87 -4.40 -16.45
CA ASP A 452 24.93 -4.64 -17.45
C ASP A 452 26.06 -5.51 -16.86
N ARG A 453 26.42 -5.26 -15.59
CA ARG A 453 27.43 -6.04 -14.85
C ARG A 453 26.89 -7.41 -14.44
N SER A 454 25.62 -7.54 -14.10
CA SER A 454 24.96 -8.81 -13.81
C SER A 454 24.96 -9.73 -15.04
N VAL A 455 24.56 -9.21 -16.21
CA VAL A 455 24.60 -9.90 -17.51
C VAL A 455 26.02 -10.31 -17.89
N ALA A 456 27.01 -9.42 -17.70
CA ALA A 456 28.41 -9.72 -17.97
C ALA A 456 29.00 -10.76 -16.98
N ASN A 457 28.63 -10.70 -15.69
CA ASN A 457 29.03 -11.66 -14.65
C ASN A 457 28.42 -13.05 -14.93
N ALA A 458 27.23 -13.12 -15.51
CA ALA A 458 26.61 -14.34 -16.02
C ALA A 458 27.23 -14.86 -17.33
N GLY A 459 28.20 -14.14 -17.94
CA GLY A 459 28.88 -14.54 -19.18
C GLY A 459 28.11 -14.22 -20.47
N HIS A 460 27.10 -13.36 -20.40
CA HIS A 460 26.24 -12.98 -21.52
C HIS A 460 26.54 -11.56 -22.06
N ASP A 461 25.95 -11.21 -23.20
CA ASP A 461 26.10 -9.89 -23.83
C ASP A 461 24.84 -9.01 -23.70
N TRP A 462 24.96 -7.74 -24.09
CA TRP A 462 23.85 -6.78 -24.04
C TRP A 462 22.64 -7.21 -24.89
N ALA A 463 22.85 -7.94 -26.00
CA ALA A 463 21.75 -8.39 -26.86
C ALA A 463 20.96 -9.55 -26.23
N TRP A 464 21.62 -10.41 -25.44
CA TRP A 464 20.97 -11.39 -24.56
C TRP A 464 20.23 -10.68 -23.42
N GLY A 465 20.86 -9.69 -22.78
CA GLY A 465 20.26 -8.90 -21.69
C GLY A 465 18.96 -8.20 -22.10
N LEU A 466 18.98 -7.46 -23.21
CA LEU A 466 17.80 -6.76 -23.71
C LEU A 466 16.64 -7.71 -24.04
N LYS A 467 16.92 -8.86 -24.66
CA LYS A 467 15.88 -9.89 -24.89
C LYS A 467 15.25 -10.34 -23.59
N TYR A 468 16.07 -10.65 -22.58
CA TYR A 468 15.62 -11.09 -21.26
C TYR A 468 14.70 -10.04 -20.62
N VAL A 469 15.09 -8.76 -20.66
CA VAL A 469 14.28 -7.61 -20.22
C VAL A 469 12.94 -7.56 -20.95
N THR A 470 12.89 -7.74 -22.28
CA THR A 470 11.64 -7.80 -23.05
C THR A 470 10.72 -8.93 -22.56
N GLN A 471 11.25 -10.09 -22.14
CA GLN A 471 10.45 -11.17 -21.53
C GLN A 471 9.81 -10.73 -20.20
N GLN A 472 10.59 -10.09 -19.32
CA GLN A 472 10.14 -9.56 -18.03
C GLN A 472 9.02 -8.53 -18.20
N TRP A 473 9.26 -7.53 -19.05
CA TRP A 473 8.36 -6.38 -19.24
C TRP A 473 6.98 -6.78 -19.73
N LEU A 474 6.92 -7.61 -20.78
CA LEU A 474 5.65 -8.01 -21.40
C LEU A 474 4.88 -8.99 -20.50
N SER A 475 5.56 -9.96 -19.87
CA SER A 475 4.89 -10.92 -18.98
C SER A 475 4.35 -10.27 -17.70
N ALA A 476 5.12 -9.41 -17.04
CA ALA A 476 4.66 -8.66 -15.87
C ALA A 476 3.60 -7.60 -16.23
N GLY A 477 3.75 -6.92 -17.38
CA GLY A 477 2.87 -5.83 -17.82
C GLY A 477 1.51 -6.28 -18.35
N TRP A 478 1.40 -7.53 -18.79
CA TRP A 478 0.14 -8.17 -19.21
C TRP A 478 -0.38 -9.21 -18.22
N THR A 479 0.28 -9.38 -17.07
CA THR A 479 -0.33 -10.07 -15.92
C THR A 479 -1.52 -9.24 -15.43
N HIS A 480 -2.66 -9.90 -15.21
CA HIS A 480 -3.94 -9.26 -14.91
C HIS A 480 -4.69 -9.99 -13.79
N ILE A 481 -5.50 -9.24 -13.06
CA ILE A 481 -6.24 -9.70 -11.89
C ILE A 481 -7.72 -9.35 -11.96
N ALA A 482 -8.55 -10.10 -11.24
CA ALA A 482 -9.90 -9.68 -10.90
C ALA A 482 -9.89 -8.73 -9.68
N GLY A 483 -10.41 -7.51 -9.81
CA GLY A 483 -10.64 -6.57 -8.71
C GLY A 483 -11.79 -7.00 -7.79
N ARG A 484 -11.92 -6.39 -6.60
CA ARG A 484 -13.00 -6.73 -5.65
C ARG A 484 -14.40 -6.34 -6.17
N ASP A 485 -14.49 -5.48 -7.18
CA ASP A 485 -15.72 -5.11 -7.91
C ASP A 485 -16.07 -6.07 -9.06
N GLY A 486 -15.27 -7.14 -9.23
CA GLY A 486 -15.40 -8.12 -10.30
C GLY A 486 -15.04 -7.56 -11.68
N THR A 487 -14.32 -6.45 -11.80
CA THR A 487 -13.67 -6.07 -13.08
C THR A 487 -12.35 -6.80 -13.25
N VAL A 488 -11.83 -6.88 -14.47
CA VAL A 488 -10.46 -7.31 -14.75
C VAL A 488 -9.61 -6.10 -15.10
N ARG A 489 -8.42 -6.05 -14.49
CA ARG A 489 -7.40 -4.99 -14.69
C ARG A 489 -6.01 -5.59 -14.76
N ARG A 490 -5.02 -4.82 -15.25
CA ARG A 490 -3.61 -5.18 -15.06
C ARG A 490 -3.25 -5.29 -13.58
N ALA A 491 -2.38 -6.24 -13.25
CA ALA A 491 -1.76 -6.39 -11.94
C ALA A 491 -0.80 -5.22 -11.68
N LEU A 492 0.23 -5.09 -12.54
CA LEU A 492 1.05 -3.88 -12.59
C LEU A 492 0.31 -2.76 -13.31
N MET A 493 0.11 -1.66 -12.60
CA MET A 493 -0.54 -0.48 -13.15
C MET A 493 0.48 0.55 -13.66
N TYR A 494 1.75 0.42 -13.26
CA TYR A 494 2.85 1.30 -13.64
C TYR A 494 4.23 0.59 -13.55
N PHE A 495 5.28 1.19 -14.14
CA PHE A 495 6.63 0.59 -14.25
C PHE A 495 7.75 1.56 -13.92
N MET A 496 8.82 1.09 -13.27
CA MET A 496 10.04 1.86 -13.03
C MET A 496 11.27 1.21 -13.65
N ARG A 497 12.26 2.00 -14.07
CA ARG A 497 13.53 1.48 -14.60
C ARG A 497 14.61 1.27 -13.56
N SER A 498 14.59 1.98 -12.44
CA SER A 498 15.41 1.77 -11.23
C SER A 498 15.02 2.83 -10.18
N TYR A 499 15.57 2.73 -8.96
CA TYR A 499 15.45 3.75 -7.91
C TYR A 499 16.29 5.01 -8.17
N TRP A 500 17.39 4.86 -8.92
CA TRP A 500 18.45 5.87 -9.02
C TRP A 500 18.69 6.35 -10.47
N ASP A 501 17.79 6.04 -11.41
CA ASP A 501 17.94 6.35 -12.83
C ASP A 501 17.07 7.53 -13.28
N ALA A 502 17.64 8.39 -14.13
CA ALA A 502 17.01 9.56 -14.74
C ALA A 502 16.85 9.38 -16.27
N GLY A 503 16.36 8.21 -16.68
CA GLY A 503 16.38 7.73 -18.05
C GLY A 503 14.99 7.53 -18.68
N GLN A 504 14.99 7.30 -20.00
CA GLN A 504 13.77 6.90 -20.71
C GLN A 504 13.59 5.38 -20.70
N LEU A 505 12.34 4.93 -20.73
CA LEU A 505 11.96 3.54 -20.96
C LEU A 505 12.11 3.19 -22.46
N PRO A 506 12.34 1.92 -22.84
CA PRO A 506 12.17 1.43 -24.20
C PRO A 506 10.75 1.71 -24.72
N THR A 507 10.65 2.61 -25.69
CA THR A 507 9.38 3.06 -26.27
C THR A 507 8.55 1.93 -26.92
N PRO A 508 9.12 0.94 -27.65
CA PRO A 508 8.33 -0.09 -28.31
C PRO A 508 7.57 -1.00 -27.32
N GLU A 509 8.27 -1.57 -26.34
CA GLU A 509 7.70 -2.45 -25.32
C GLU A 509 6.68 -1.70 -24.44
N TYR A 510 7.02 -0.46 -24.03
CA TYR A 510 6.09 0.41 -23.32
C TYR A 510 4.82 0.71 -24.13
N ASN A 511 4.95 1.01 -25.43
CA ASN A 511 3.80 1.26 -26.30
C ASN A 511 2.92 0.01 -26.49
N LEU A 512 3.50 -1.18 -26.62
CA LEU A 512 2.75 -2.44 -26.69
C LEU A 512 1.94 -2.66 -25.41
N ILE A 513 2.56 -2.51 -24.24
CA ILE A 513 1.87 -2.69 -22.97
C ILE A 513 0.79 -1.64 -22.79
N VAL A 514 1.09 -0.35 -23.00
CA VAL A 514 0.10 0.74 -22.84
C VAL A 514 -1.03 0.66 -23.88
N GLY A 515 -0.75 0.18 -25.09
CA GLY A 515 -1.72 0.03 -26.18
C GLY A 515 -2.68 -1.15 -26.02
N HIS A 516 -2.27 -2.22 -25.32
CA HIS A 516 -3.08 -3.41 -25.08
C HIS A 516 -3.18 -3.69 -23.57
N ALA A 517 -4.26 -3.26 -22.95
CA ALA A 517 -4.58 -3.50 -21.54
C ALA A 517 -5.59 -4.67 -21.42
N PRO A 518 -5.26 -5.77 -20.72
CA PRO A 518 -6.21 -6.86 -20.46
C PRO A 518 -7.52 -6.36 -19.83
N LYS A 519 -8.65 -6.78 -20.43
CA LYS A 519 -10.01 -6.51 -19.95
C LYS A 519 -10.88 -7.76 -19.75
N HIS A 520 -10.59 -8.86 -20.43
CA HIS A 520 -11.17 -10.17 -20.14
C HIS A 520 -10.09 -11.27 -20.25
N PRO A 521 -10.19 -12.36 -19.47
CA PRO A 521 -9.25 -13.48 -19.56
C PRO A 521 -9.44 -14.27 -20.87
N PHE A 522 -8.38 -14.97 -21.29
CA PHE A 522 -8.41 -15.86 -22.44
C PHE A 522 -7.65 -17.17 -22.12
N GLY A 523 -8.03 -17.81 -21.01
CA GLY A 523 -7.33 -18.98 -20.46
C GLY A 523 -7.77 -19.37 -19.05
N PRO A 524 -7.06 -20.32 -18.42
CA PRO A 524 -7.25 -20.66 -17.01
C PRO A 524 -6.66 -19.57 -16.09
N ALA A 525 -7.19 -19.47 -14.86
CA ALA A 525 -6.74 -18.52 -13.84
C ALA A 525 -5.92 -19.20 -12.75
N PHE A 526 -4.90 -18.52 -12.23
CA PHE A 526 -4.30 -18.86 -10.94
C PHE A 526 -5.22 -18.41 -9.81
N TYR A 527 -5.57 -19.33 -8.92
CA TYR A 527 -6.33 -19.01 -7.72
C TYR A 527 -5.40 -18.69 -6.53
N TYR A 528 -5.59 -17.52 -5.94
CA TYR A 528 -4.87 -17.05 -4.76
C TYR A 528 -5.75 -17.22 -3.50
N SER A 529 -5.32 -18.13 -2.63
CA SER A 529 -6.03 -18.47 -1.39
C SER A 529 -5.28 -17.93 -0.17
N VAL A 530 -5.91 -17.06 0.61
CA VAL A 530 -5.38 -16.61 1.90
C VAL A 530 -5.34 -17.76 2.94
N PRO A 531 -6.34 -18.66 3.02
CA PRO A 531 -6.23 -19.86 3.84
C PRO A 531 -4.99 -20.73 3.53
N ILE A 532 -4.72 -21.00 2.24
CA ILE A 532 -3.52 -21.73 1.83
C ILE A 532 -2.26 -20.93 2.18
N GLU A 533 -2.20 -19.65 1.84
CA GLU A 533 -1.09 -18.74 2.15
C GLU A 533 -0.71 -18.79 3.64
N ARG A 534 -1.68 -18.58 4.55
CA ARG A 534 -1.45 -18.61 6.00
C ARG A 534 -1.10 -20.01 6.51
N SER A 535 -1.51 -21.08 5.83
CA SER A 535 -1.11 -22.44 6.21
C SER A 535 0.40 -22.70 6.15
N TYR A 536 1.17 -21.84 5.45
CA TYR A 536 2.64 -21.88 5.40
C TYR A 536 3.35 -21.06 6.49
N GLU A 537 2.65 -20.19 7.23
CA GLU A 537 3.26 -19.39 8.32
C GLU A 537 3.96 -20.32 9.35
N LYS A 538 3.37 -21.50 9.61
CA LYS A 538 3.86 -22.53 10.54
C LYS A 538 5.04 -23.38 10.03
N TYR A 539 5.31 -23.43 8.73
CA TYR A 539 6.33 -24.35 8.17
C TYR A 539 7.74 -23.74 8.13
N ASN A 540 7.89 -22.50 8.57
CA ASN A 540 9.17 -21.79 8.62
C ASN A 540 9.68 -21.76 10.06
N GLY A 541 10.83 -22.41 10.27
CA GLY A 541 11.52 -22.48 11.57
C GLY A 541 12.28 -21.18 11.90
N LYS A 542 13.12 -21.22 12.94
CA LYS A 542 13.78 -20.06 13.59
C LYS A 542 14.77 -19.24 12.73
N THR A 543 14.77 -19.39 11.41
CA THR A 543 15.76 -18.81 10.47
C THR A 543 15.18 -18.40 9.11
N GLY A 544 13.86 -18.19 9.00
CA GLY A 544 13.18 -17.63 7.81
C GLY A 544 13.11 -18.47 6.53
N ASN A 545 14.18 -19.18 6.18
CA ASN A 545 14.45 -19.68 4.83
C ASN A 545 14.28 -21.21 4.69
N ASN A 546 13.05 -21.71 4.78
CA ASN A 546 12.72 -23.05 4.30
C ASN A 546 12.36 -23.00 2.80
N ASP A 547 13.41 -23.14 1.97
CA ASP A 547 13.50 -22.79 0.55
C ASP A 547 12.65 -23.66 -0.42
N SER A 548 11.32 -23.69 -0.23
CA SER A 548 10.41 -24.46 -1.11
C SER A 548 8.94 -23.98 -1.12
N LEU A 549 8.67 -22.72 -0.83
CA LEU A 549 7.31 -22.17 -0.69
C LEU A 549 6.55 -21.96 -2.02
N LEU A 550 5.33 -21.43 -1.92
CA LEU A 550 4.29 -21.40 -2.97
C LEU A 550 4.77 -20.98 -4.37
N LEU A 551 5.23 -19.73 -4.53
CA LEU A 551 5.46 -19.15 -5.87
C LEU A 551 6.67 -19.71 -6.63
N PRO A 552 7.85 -19.97 -6.00
CA PRO A 552 8.96 -20.66 -6.67
C PRO A 552 8.58 -21.98 -7.35
N ARG A 553 7.56 -22.71 -6.83
CA ARG A 553 7.08 -23.94 -7.48
C ARG A 553 6.25 -23.67 -8.73
N PHE A 554 5.30 -22.74 -8.70
CA PHE A 554 4.55 -22.35 -9.91
C PHE A 554 5.48 -21.83 -11.00
N ALA A 555 6.44 -20.98 -10.63
CA ALA A 555 7.42 -20.41 -11.55
C ALA A 555 8.21 -21.50 -12.28
N ARG A 556 8.66 -22.52 -11.55
CA ARG A 556 9.38 -23.69 -12.12
C ARG A 556 8.52 -24.53 -13.06
N GLU A 557 7.23 -24.73 -12.77
CA GLU A 557 6.39 -25.59 -13.63
C GLU A 557 5.94 -24.91 -14.94
N LEU A 558 5.87 -23.58 -14.95
CA LEU A 558 5.80 -22.79 -16.19
C LEU A 558 7.19 -22.67 -16.86
N SER A 559 8.26 -22.47 -16.07
CA SER A 559 9.57 -22.04 -16.57
C SER A 559 10.75 -22.72 -15.87
N PRO A 560 11.35 -23.73 -16.51
CA PRO A 560 12.71 -24.14 -16.20
C PRO A 560 13.58 -24.32 -17.46
N ALA A 561 14.85 -23.95 -17.35
CA ALA A 561 15.82 -23.97 -18.45
C ALA A 561 17.06 -24.86 -18.19
N SER A 562 17.06 -25.69 -17.15
CA SER A 562 18.18 -26.59 -16.83
C SER A 562 18.05 -27.96 -17.51
N SER A 563 19.20 -28.63 -17.71
CA SER A 563 19.34 -29.80 -18.60
C SER A 563 18.60 -31.08 -18.18
N GLU A 564 17.99 -31.11 -16.99
CA GLU A 564 17.40 -32.33 -16.41
C GLU A 564 15.91 -32.21 -16.03
N LYS A 565 15.31 -31.00 -16.02
CA LYS A 565 13.91 -30.81 -15.59
C LYS A 565 13.20 -29.78 -16.45
N ARG A 566 12.23 -30.22 -17.23
CA ARG A 566 11.37 -29.40 -18.11
C ARG A 566 9.98 -29.27 -17.50
N GLY A 567 9.42 -28.06 -17.53
CA GLY A 567 8.19 -27.72 -16.81
C GLY A 567 6.98 -28.45 -17.36
N LYS A 568 6.11 -28.94 -16.47
CA LYS A 568 4.92 -29.70 -16.86
C LYS A 568 3.87 -28.83 -17.57
N ALA A 569 3.74 -27.56 -17.17
CA ALA A 569 2.75 -26.62 -17.68
C ALA A 569 3.27 -25.72 -18.82
N ARG A 570 4.48 -25.98 -19.36
CA ARG A 570 5.06 -25.20 -20.46
C ARG A 570 4.12 -25.15 -21.68
N GLY A 571 4.04 -23.99 -22.31
CA GLY A 571 3.15 -23.75 -23.45
C GLY A 571 1.69 -23.50 -23.11
N LEU A 572 1.24 -23.66 -21.85
CA LEU A 572 -0.06 -23.17 -21.42
C LEU A 572 -0.11 -21.64 -21.56
N CYS A 573 -1.20 -21.08 -22.07
CA CYS A 573 -1.40 -19.64 -22.13
C CYS A 573 -2.19 -19.17 -20.89
N THR A 574 -1.54 -18.43 -19.99
CA THR A 574 -2.21 -17.83 -18.83
C THR A 574 -1.44 -16.62 -18.28
N GLY A 575 -2.20 -15.67 -17.73
CA GLY A 575 -1.69 -14.50 -17.00
C GLY A 575 -2.73 -13.91 -16.05
N TYR A 576 -3.79 -14.66 -15.75
CA TYR A 576 -4.96 -14.22 -14.98
C TYR A 576 -4.90 -14.73 -13.54
N TYR A 577 -5.14 -13.86 -12.56
CA TYR A 577 -5.13 -14.20 -11.14
C TYR A 577 -6.44 -13.74 -10.46
N VAL A 578 -6.99 -14.60 -9.61
CA VAL A 578 -8.23 -14.33 -8.85
C VAL A 578 -8.01 -14.78 -7.41
N SER A 579 -8.40 -13.96 -6.44
CA SER A 579 -8.36 -14.31 -5.03
C SER A 579 -9.70 -14.74 -4.45
N ASP A 580 -9.66 -15.33 -3.26
CA ASP A 580 -10.82 -15.63 -2.40
C ASP A 580 -11.77 -14.45 -2.17
N VAL A 581 -11.30 -13.20 -2.22
CA VAL A 581 -12.16 -12.01 -2.15
C VAL A 581 -12.78 -11.63 -3.50
N SER A 582 -12.07 -11.79 -4.62
CA SER A 582 -12.58 -11.40 -5.95
C SER A 582 -13.50 -12.45 -6.59
N VAL A 583 -13.29 -13.75 -6.29
CA VAL A 583 -14.13 -14.84 -6.82
C VAL A 583 -15.61 -14.67 -6.45
N LEU A 584 -15.89 -13.96 -5.34
CA LEU A 584 -17.24 -13.62 -4.86
C LEU A 584 -18.02 -12.67 -5.76
N LYS A 585 -17.35 -11.96 -6.69
CA LYS A 585 -17.93 -10.90 -7.53
C LYS A 585 -17.67 -11.07 -9.03
N LEU A 586 -17.03 -12.18 -9.44
CA LEU A 586 -16.76 -12.46 -10.85
C LEU A 586 -18.04 -12.49 -11.70
N LYS A 587 -17.95 -11.89 -12.88
CA LYS A 587 -19.02 -11.89 -13.89
C LYS A 587 -18.82 -13.09 -14.83
N PRO A 588 -19.87 -13.69 -15.41
CA PRO A 588 -19.73 -14.84 -16.30
C PRO A 588 -18.85 -14.62 -17.55
N ALA A 589 -18.69 -13.37 -18.00
CA ALA A 589 -17.77 -13.01 -19.09
C ALA A 589 -16.29 -13.05 -18.69
N ASP A 590 -16.00 -13.07 -17.38
CA ASP A 590 -14.66 -13.10 -16.79
C ASP A 590 -14.34 -14.47 -16.15
N TYR A 591 -15.15 -15.50 -16.42
CA TYR A 591 -14.91 -16.85 -15.91
C TYR A 591 -13.76 -17.55 -16.67
N PRO A 592 -12.79 -18.17 -15.97
CA PRO A 592 -11.71 -18.90 -16.62
C PRO A 592 -12.17 -20.27 -17.17
N THR A 593 -11.37 -20.87 -18.03
CA THR A 593 -11.59 -22.28 -18.47
C THR A 593 -11.29 -23.31 -17.37
N GLY A 594 -10.55 -22.92 -16.34
CA GLY A 594 -10.15 -23.78 -15.24
C GLY A 594 -9.37 -23.01 -14.17
N TRP A 595 -9.38 -23.55 -12.96
CA TRP A 595 -8.65 -23.00 -11.82
C TRP A 595 -7.33 -23.74 -11.62
N ILE A 596 -6.23 -23.05 -11.83
CA ILE A 596 -4.91 -23.52 -11.42
C ILE A 596 -4.78 -23.26 -9.91
N VAL A 597 -4.69 -24.33 -9.12
CA VAL A 597 -4.53 -24.28 -7.67
C VAL A 597 -3.20 -24.91 -7.26
N TYR A 598 -2.62 -24.44 -6.15
CA TYR A 598 -1.30 -24.92 -5.70
C TYR A 598 -1.38 -26.35 -5.15
N ASP A 599 -2.31 -26.56 -4.23
CA ASP A 599 -2.65 -27.87 -3.65
C ASP A 599 -4.15 -27.82 -3.32
N GLU A 600 -4.93 -28.63 -4.02
CA GLU A 600 -6.38 -28.68 -3.80
C GLU A 600 -6.75 -29.24 -2.42
N ASN A 601 -5.84 -29.94 -1.73
CA ASN A 601 -6.10 -30.52 -0.42
C ASN A 601 -6.11 -29.48 0.69
N LEU A 602 -5.44 -28.33 0.49
CA LEU A 602 -5.41 -27.21 1.42
C LEU A 602 -6.55 -26.20 1.22
N LEU A 603 -7.31 -26.28 0.12
CA LEU A 603 -8.52 -25.49 -0.10
C LEU A 603 -9.60 -25.84 0.94
N THR A 604 -10.20 -24.82 1.55
CA THR A 604 -11.35 -25.01 2.45
C THR A 604 -12.59 -25.49 1.68
N PRO A 605 -13.60 -26.07 2.37
CA PRO A 605 -14.86 -26.46 1.75
C PRO A 605 -15.59 -25.32 1.04
N LEU A 606 -15.45 -24.09 1.54
CA LEU A 606 -15.96 -22.87 0.91
C LEU A 606 -15.29 -22.63 -0.45
N GLU A 607 -13.96 -22.62 -0.49
CA GLU A 607 -13.22 -22.34 -1.73
C GLU A 607 -13.48 -23.42 -2.79
N LYS A 608 -13.55 -24.69 -2.39
CA LYS A 608 -13.95 -25.78 -3.31
C LYS A 608 -15.35 -25.56 -3.87
N ALA A 609 -16.31 -25.11 -3.06
CA ALA A 609 -17.67 -24.81 -3.51
C ALA A 609 -17.71 -23.61 -4.47
N MET A 610 -16.96 -22.53 -4.20
CA MET A 610 -16.88 -21.36 -5.07
C MET A 610 -16.26 -21.72 -6.43
N LEU A 611 -15.06 -22.30 -6.41
CA LEU A 611 -14.29 -22.60 -7.61
C LEU A 611 -15.02 -23.59 -8.52
N THR A 612 -15.47 -24.73 -7.99
CA THR A 612 -16.17 -25.77 -8.79
C THR A 612 -17.55 -25.34 -9.30
N SER A 613 -18.11 -24.25 -8.80
CA SER A 613 -19.35 -23.65 -9.36
C SER A 613 -19.10 -22.77 -10.60
N ILE A 614 -17.84 -22.40 -10.87
CA ILE A 614 -17.43 -21.54 -11.98
C ILE A 614 -16.68 -22.33 -13.06
N ALA A 615 -15.70 -23.15 -12.67
CA ALA A 615 -14.86 -23.92 -13.58
C ALA A 615 -14.23 -25.14 -12.86
N PRO A 616 -13.70 -26.15 -13.58
CA PRO A 616 -13.01 -27.26 -12.94
C PRO A 616 -11.71 -26.83 -12.25
N ILE A 617 -11.33 -27.55 -11.18
CA ILE A 617 -10.08 -27.32 -10.44
C ILE A 617 -8.97 -28.22 -11.03
N TYR A 618 -7.79 -27.64 -11.22
CA TYR A 618 -6.58 -28.29 -11.72
C TYR A 618 -5.43 -28.08 -10.73
N ASN A 619 -5.04 -29.16 -10.08
CA ASN A 619 -3.99 -29.21 -9.07
C ASN A 619 -2.61 -29.37 -9.73
N ILE A 620 -1.61 -28.56 -9.35
CA ILE A 620 -0.22 -28.66 -9.87
C ILE A 620 0.70 -29.47 -8.92
N ASP A 621 0.14 -30.13 -7.89
CA ASP A 621 0.91 -30.87 -6.89
C ASP A 621 1.93 -31.89 -7.47
N TYR A 622 3.05 -31.99 -6.76
CA TYR A 622 4.24 -32.76 -7.05
C TYR A 622 4.45 -33.90 -6.03
N SER A 623 3.58 -34.05 -5.02
CA SER A 623 3.76 -35.01 -3.91
C SER A 623 3.38 -36.46 -4.24
N GLY A 624 2.58 -36.67 -5.30
CA GLY A 624 2.12 -38.01 -5.71
C GLY A 624 3.24 -38.89 -6.31
N PRO A 625 3.20 -40.23 -6.11
CA PRO A 625 4.21 -41.15 -6.65
C PRO A 625 4.16 -41.28 -8.18
N ASN A 626 3.06 -40.88 -8.82
CA ASN A 626 2.93 -40.82 -10.28
C ASN A 626 3.39 -39.45 -10.81
N MET A 627 4.70 -39.31 -11.03
CA MET A 627 5.34 -38.07 -11.47
C MET A 627 4.90 -37.56 -12.86
N ASP A 628 4.12 -38.34 -13.62
CA ASP A 628 3.83 -38.09 -15.05
C ASP A 628 2.36 -37.66 -15.36
N GLY A 629 1.55 -37.37 -14.33
CA GLY A 629 0.09 -37.21 -14.46
C GLY A 629 -0.43 -35.93 -15.15
N HIS A 630 -0.71 -36.02 -16.45
CA HIS A 630 -1.85 -35.45 -17.23
C HIS A 630 -2.32 -33.96 -17.14
N VAL A 631 -2.19 -33.24 -16.03
CA VAL A 631 -2.93 -31.97 -15.75
C VAL A 631 -2.80 -30.91 -16.85
N ALA A 632 -1.60 -30.73 -17.40
CA ALA A 632 -1.37 -29.74 -18.46
C ALA A 632 -2.10 -30.09 -19.78
N ALA A 633 -2.31 -31.36 -20.09
CA ALA A 633 -3.00 -31.78 -21.31
C ALA A 633 -4.51 -31.48 -21.24
N GLU A 634 -5.12 -31.66 -20.06
CA GLU A 634 -6.52 -31.32 -19.82
C GLU A 634 -6.74 -29.80 -19.86
N LEU A 635 -5.86 -29.03 -19.23
CA LEU A 635 -5.85 -27.57 -19.31
C LEU A 635 -5.65 -27.04 -20.75
N MET A 636 -4.78 -27.67 -21.56
CA MET A 636 -4.57 -27.31 -22.96
C MET A 636 -5.77 -27.65 -23.86
N ALA A 637 -6.47 -28.75 -23.58
CA ALA A 637 -7.66 -29.16 -24.33
C ALA A 637 -8.86 -28.22 -24.10
N LEU A 638 -8.97 -27.65 -22.89
CA LEU A 638 -10.06 -26.76 -22.50
C LEU A 638 -9.73 -25.27 -22.67
N GLY A 639 -8.46 -24.88 -22.53
CA GLY A 639 -7.99 -23.52 -22.77
C GLY A 639 -8.23 -23.06 -24.22
N PRO A 640 -8.59 -21.78 -24.45
CA PRO A 640 -8.92 -21.30 -25.79
C PRO A 640 -7.69 -21.13 -26.68
N VAL A 641 -6.49 -21.10 -26.10
CA VAL A 641 -5.22 -21.11 -26.80
C VAL A 641 -4.12 -21.78 -25.97
N HIS A 642 -3.21 -22.50 -26.62
CA HIS A 642 -1.96 -23.02 -26.05
C HIS A 642 -0.88 -23.20 -27.13
N VAL A 643 0.38 -23.39 -26.73
CA VAL A 643 1.51 -23.70 -27.64
C VAL A 643 1.84 -25.19 -27.56
N ALA A 644 1.30 -25.95 -28.52
CA ALA A 644 1.68 -27.34 -28.74
C ALA A 644 3.14 -27.42 -29.22
N GLN A 645 3.95 -28.26 -28.59
CA GLN A 645 5.40 -28.30 -28.80
C GLN A 645 5.97 -29.69 -28.45
N ALA A 646 7.14 -30.02 -28.99
CA ALA A 646 7.84 -31.27 -28.67
C ALA A 646 8.46 -31.23 -27.25
N ALA A 647 8.84 -32.40 -26.73
CA ALA A 647 9.40 -32.53 -25.38
C ALA A 647 10.77 -31.84 -25.20
N ASP A 648 11.49 -31.57 -26.29
CA ASP A 648 12.78 -30.87 -26.31
C ASP A 648 12.64 -29.33 -26.42
N GLN A 649 11.42 -28.81 -26.55
CA GLN A 649 11.12 -27.38 -26.62
C GLN A 649 10.83 -26.78 -25.23
N CYS A 650 10.88 -25.46 -25.12
CA CYS A 650 10.43 -24.71 -23.95
C CYS A 650 9.88 -23.33 -24.34
N LEU A 651 8.80 -23.37 -25.13
CA LEU A 651 7.99 -22.19 -25.47
C LEU A 651 6.87 -22.02 -24.44
N ASN A 652 6.66 -20.82 -23.97
CA ASN A 652 5.59 -20.46 -23.02
C ASN A 652 4.73 -19.33 -23.57
N CYS A 653 3.53 -19.17 -23.01
CA CYS A 653 2.51 -18.31 -23.59
C CYS A 653 1.76 -17.48 -22.54
N SER A 654 1.30 -16.30 -22.93
CA SER A 654 0.24 -15.56 -22.21
C SER A 654 -0.78 -15.05 -23.23
N ALA A 655 -2.06 -15.05 -22.86
CA ALA A 655 -3.14 -14.56 -23.71
C ALA A 655 -4.25 -13.90 -22.89
N PHE A 656 -4.90 -12.90 -23.50
CA PHE A 656 -6.00 -12.13 -22.92
C PHE A 656 -6.80 -11.43 -24.04
N ILE A 657 -7.99 -10.92 -23.71
CA ILE A 657 -8.73 -9.99 -24.55
C ILE A 657 -8.45 -8.57 -24.04
N ASP A 658 -8.06 -7.66 -24.92
CA ASP A 658 -7.71 -6.28 -24.58
C ASP A 658 -8.93 -5.32 -24.51
N GLN A 659 -8.69 -4.04 -24.23
CA GLN A 659 -9.74 -3.03 -24.15
C GLN A 659 -10.45 -2.70 -25.47
N ASN A 660 -9.94 -3.20 -26.60
CA ASN A 660 -10.53 -3.04 -27.92
C ASN A 660 -11.35 -4.27 -28.34
N GLY A 661 -11.25 -5.37 -27.58
CA GLY A 661 -11.83 -6.68 -27.93
C GLY A 661 -10.90 -7.55 -28.80
N SER A 662 -9.64 -7.16 -29.00
CA SER A 662 -8.65 -7.98 -29.71
C SER A 662 -8.12 -9.08 -28.79
N VAL A 663 -7.96 -10.30 -29.32
CA VAL A 663 -7.22 -11.38 -28.62
C VAL A 663 -5.73 -11.12 -28.80
N ILE A 664 -5.01 -10.93 -27.70
CA ILE A 664 -3.56 -10.76 -27.69
C ILE A 664 -2.91 -12.07 -27.27
N VAL A 665 -1.89 -12.51 -28.01
CA VAL A 665 -1.14 -13.74 -27.73
C VAL A 665 0.36 -13.47 -27.79
N MET A 666 1.02 -13.64 -26.64
CA MET A 666 2.48 -13.58 -26.52
C MET A 666 3.04 -15.00 -26.45
N VAL A 667 4.12 -15.29 -27.19
CA VAL A 667 4.89 -16.53 -27.06
C VAL A 667 6.37 -16.23 -26.84
N THR A 668 6.94 -16.82 -25.79
CA THR A 668 8.31 -16.57 -25.33
C THR A 668 9.12 -17.85 -25.22
N ASN A 669 10.40 -17.78 -25.58
CA ASN A 669 11.33 -18.91 -25.59
C ASN A 669 12.39 -18.78 -24.48
N THR A 670 12.57 -19.82 -23.65
CA THR A 670 13.63 -19.85 -22.63
C THR A 670 14.95 -20.46 -23.14
N LEU A 671 14.98 -21.04 -24.34
CA LEU A 671 16.16 -21.72 -24.87
C LEU A 671 17.19 -20.74 -25.45
N GLU A 672 18.48 -21.13 -25.37
CA GLU A 672 19.59 -20.49 -26.10
C GLU A 672 19.62 -20.84 -27.61
N THR A 673 18.63 -21.59 -28.08
CA THR A 673 18.39 -21.92 -29.49
C THR A 673 16.99 -21.47 -29.90
N THR A 674 16.74 -21.34 -31.21
CA THR A 674 15.39 -21.07 -31.72
C THR A 674 14.43 -22.20 -31.35
N GLY A 675 13.38 -21.88 -30.59
CA GLY A 675 12.31 -22.82 -30.22
C GLY A 675 11.20 -22.83 -31.27
N THR A 676 10.56 -23.98 -31.46
CA THR A 676 9.50 -24.16 -32.46
C THR A 676 8.27 -24.86 -31.87
N GLY A 677 7.10 -24.58 -32.44
CA GLY A 677 5.84 -25.15 -31.97
C GLY A 677 4.66 -24.72 -32.83
N THR A 678 3.46 -24.83 -32.28
CA THR A 678 2.21 -24.42 -32.94
C THR A 678 1.28 -23.81 -31.91
N LEU A 679 0.85 -22.57 -32.13
CA LEU A 679 -0.29 -22.00 -31.42
C LEU A 679 -1.55 -22.74 -31.89
N VAL A 680 -2.24 -23.39 -30.97
CA VAL A 680 -3.51 -24.08 -31.20
C VAL A 680 -4.60 -23.28 -30.48
N PHE A 681 -5.68 -22.97 -31.19
CA PHE A 681 -6.85 -22.28 -30.67
C PHE A 681 -8.03 -23.24 -30.63
N ASN A 682 -8.79 -23.27 -29.53
CA ASN A 682 -9.89 -24.20 -29.28
C ASN A 682 -11.16 -23.45 -28.84
N ASN A 683 -12.34 -24.00 -29.16
CA ASN A 683 -13.63 -23.45 -28.77
C ASN A 683 -13.77 -21.95 -29.15
N VAL A 684 -13.34 -21.59 -30.35
CA VAL A 684 -13.33 -20.20 -30.89
C VAL A 684 -14.19 -20.08 -32.16
N GLY A 685 -14.45 -18.84 -32.59
CA GLY A 685 -15.25 -18.52 -33.77
C GLY A 685 -14.72 -19.18 -35.06
N ASN A 686 -15.59 -19.80 -35.84
CA ASN A 686 -15.22 -20.31 -37.17
C ASN A 686 -14.98 -19.14 -38.13
N GLY A 687 -13.93 -19.19 -38.95
CA GLY A 687 -13.59 -18.11 -39.87
C GLY A 687 -12.14 -18.09 -40.33
N SER A 688 -11.73 -16.95 -40.88
CA SER A 688 -10.36 -16.65 -41.31
C SER A 688 -9.96 -15.28 -40.73
N PHE A 689 -9.15 -15.29 -39.68
CA PHE A 689 -8.80 -14.12 -38.89
C PHE A 689 -7.39 -13.65 -39.21
N VAL A 690 -7.20 -12.34 -39.37
CA VAL A 690 -5.87 -11.75 -39.55
C VAL A 690 -5.16 -11.70 -38.20
N CYS A 691 -3.95 -12.25 -38.14
CA CYS A 691 -3.11 -12.23 -36.95
C CYS A 691 -2.00 -11.20 -37.19
N ASN A 692 -2.16 -9.99 -36.66
CA ASN A 692 -1.21 -8.89 -36.78
C ASN A 692 0.06 -9.21 -35.99
N GLY A 693 1.21 -9.27 -36.66
CA GLY A 693 2.51 -9.44 -35.99
C GLY A 693 2.95 -8.12 -35.35
N LEU A 694 2.90 -8.05 -34.01
CA LEU A 694 3.22 -6.83 -33.26
C LEU A 694 4.69 -6.75 -32.81
N LEU A 695 5.33 -7.89 -32.54
CA LEU A 695 6.72 -7.96 -32.07
C LEU A 695 7.42 -9.21 -32.61
N ASN A 696 8.61 -9.02 -33.18
CA ASN A 696 9.54 -10.06 -33.67
C ASN A 696 8.95 -11.15 -34.60
N THR A 697 7.75 -10.94 -35.15
CA THR A 697 7.06 -11.90 -36.01
C THR A 697 6.32 -11.20 -37.16
N THR A 698 6.10 -11.92 -38.24
CA THR A 698 5.29 -11.48 -39.38
C THR A 698 3.83 -11.83 -39.18
N SER A 699 2.93 -10.97 -39.66
CA SER A 699 1.49 -11.24 -39.67
C SER A 699 1.15 -12.55 -40.38
N ALA A 700 0.10 -13.23 -39.89
CA ALA A 700 -0.36 -14.53 -40.38
C ALA A 700 -1.89 -14.54 -40.56
N VAL A 701 -2.44 -15.66 -41.02
CA VAL A 701 -3.90 -15.89 -41.10
C VAL A 701 -4.25 -17.15 -40.33
N LEU A 702 -5.13 -17.02 -39.33
CA LEU A 702 -5.69 -18.11 -38.55
C LEU A 702 -6.98 -18.57 -39.21
N THR A 703 -7.00 -19.77 -39.77
CA THR A 703 -8.22 -20.43 -40.25
C THR A 703 -8.75 -21.37 -39.17
N ILE A 704 -10.01 -21.21 -38.78
CA ILE A 704 -10.70 -22.05 -37.79
C ILE A 704 -11.87 -22.76 -38.48
N ALA A 705 -11.88 -24.09 -38.39
CA ALA A 705 -12.90 -24.94 -39.00
C ALA A 705 -13.30 -26.04 -38.01
N GLY A 706 -14.53 -25.97 -37.49
CA GLY A 706 -15.00 -26.86 -36.43
C GLY A 706 -14.53 -26.43 -35.03
N SER A 707 -14.50 -25.12 -34.78
CA SER A 707 -14.09 -24.46 -33.51
C SER A 707 -12.63 -24.59 -33.07
N THR A 708 -11.79 -25.33 -33.80
CA THR A 708 -10.33 -25.38 -33.62
C THR A 708 -9.60 -24.82 -34.86
N GLY A 709 -8.45 -24.18 -34.63
CA GLY A 709 -7.53 -23.69 -35.66
C GLY A 709 -6.11 -23.54 -35.11
N SER A 710 -5.12 -23.26 -35.97
CA SER A 710 -3.71 -23.22 -35.53
C SER A 710 -2.78 -22.37 -36.39
N ILE A 711 -1.70 -21.87 -35.79
CA ILE A 711 -0.61 -21.12 -36.45
C ILE A 711 0.75 -21.74 -36.05
N PRO A 712 1.63 -22.13 -36.99
CA PRO A 712 2.98 -22.56 -36.66
C PRO A 712 3.82 -21.38 -36.13
N VAL A 713 4.62 -21.60 -35.09
CA VAL A 713 5.47 -20.57 -34.47
C VAL A 713 6.94 -20.98 -34.41
N SER A 714 7.81 -20.01 -34.65
CA SER A 714 9.26 -20.13 -34.53
C SER A 714 9.77 -18.88 -33.80
N VAL A 715 10.39 -19.08 -32.63
CA VAL A 715 10.76 -18.02 -31.71
C VAL A 715 12.28 -18.05 -31.51
N PRO A 716 13.02 -16.96 -31.82
CA PRO A 716 14.48 -16.93 -31.70
C PRO A 716 15.01 -17.34 -30.31
N ALA A 717 16.29 -17.67 -30.21
CA ALA A 717 16.97 -17.88 -28.94
C ALA A 717 16.73 -16.71 -27.97
N ARG A 718 16.20 -16.99 -26.77
CA ARG A 718 15.67 -16.03 -25.78
C ARG A 718 14.66 -15.00 -26.32
N GLY A 719 13.99 -15.27 -27.44
CA GLY A 719 13.05 -14.35 -28.07
C GLY A 719 11.65 -14.34 -27.45
N THR A 720 10.91 -13.28 -27.75
CA THR A 720 9.45 -13.18 -27.57
C THR A 720 8.83 -12.72 -28.88
N ILE A 721 7.72 -13.33 -29.29
CA ILE A 721 6.84 -12.86 -30.36
C ILE A 721 5.48 -12.46 -29.79
N VAL A 722 4.78 -11.54 -30.46
CA VAL A 722 3.41 -11.12 -30.10
C VAL A 722 2.52 -11.05 -31.34
N TYR A 723 1.33 -11.61 -31.23
CA TYR A 723 0.22 -11.45 -32.16
C TYR A 723 -0.94 -10.69 -31.52
N GLU A 724 -1.59 -9.83 -32.31
CA GLU A 724 -2.97 -9.39 -32.09
C GLU A 724 -3.88 -10.09 -33.10
N ILE A 725 -5.04 -10.56 -32.65
CA ILE A 725 -6.07 -11.16 -33.50
C ILE A 725 -7.40 -10.43 -33.24
N PRO A 726 -7.74 -9.40 -34.04
CA PRO A 726 -9.03 -8.74 -33.97
C PRO A 726 -10.18 -9.69 -34.33
N GLU A 727 -11.39 -9.40 -33.86
CA GLU A 727 -12.65 -10.10 -34.17
C GLU A 727 -12.73 -11.59 -33.76
N LEU A 728 -11.65 -12.18 -33.22
CA LEU A 728 -11.62 -13.57 -32.76
C LEU A 728 -12.49 -13.75 -31.50
N THR A 729 -13.68 -14.28 -31.70
CA THR A 729 -14.63 -14.58 -30.63
C THR A 729 -14.30 -15.90 -29.92
N TRP A 730 -14.44 -15.90 -28.59
CA TRP A 730 -14.39 -17.11 -27.78
C TRP A 730 -15.80 -17.68 -27.61
N ASN A 731 -15.98 -18.97 -27.89
CA ASN A 731 -17.25 -19.70 -27.76
C ASN A 731 -17.23 -20.67 -26.55
N GLY A 732 -16.12 -20.75 -25.81
CA GLY A 732 -15.84 -21.81 -24.84
C GLY A 732 -16.36 -21.59 -23.41
N HIS A 733 -17.42 -20.81 -23.25
CA HIS A 733 -18.26 -20.74 -22.04
C HIS A 733 -19.65 -20.25 -22.50
N ASP A 734 -20.67 -21.11 -22.46
CA ASP A 734 -22.06 -20.68 -22.64
C ASP A 734 -22.62 -20.31 -21.25
N PRO A 735 -22.93 -19.03 -20.97
CA PRO A 735 -23.43 -18.61 -19.66
C PRO A 735 -24.73 -19.29 -19.26
N SER A 736 -25.54 -19.78 -20.20
CA SER A 736 -26.76 -20.54 -19.91
C SER A 736 -26.48 -21.97 -19.42
N THR A 737 -25.31 -22.54 -19.74
CA THR A 737 -24.89 -23.86 -19.27
C THR A 737 -24.18 -23.83 -17.90
N VAL A 738 -23.52 -22.71 -17.57
CA VAL A 738 -22.76 -22.54 -16.32
C VAL A 738 -23.54 -21.77 -15.24
N VAL A 739 -24.50 -20.90 -15.62
CA VAL A 739 -25.22 -20.02 -14.69
C VAL A 739 -26.72 -20.40 -14.56
N THR A 740 -27.01 -21.70 -14.53
CA THR A 740 -28.21 -22.19 -13.83
C THR A 740 -27.80 -22.70 -12.46
N PRO A 741 -28.37 -22.19 -11.34
CA PRO A 741 -28.03 -22.67 -10.01
C PRO A 741 -28.28 -24.18 -9.89
N LYS A 742 -27.20 -24.95 -9.71
CA LYS A 742 -27.23 -26.42 -9.61
C LYS A 742 -28.26 -26.83 -8.53
N PRO A 743 -29.18 -27.78 -8.80
CA PRO A 743 -30.30 -28.05 -7.91
C PRO A 743 -29.89 -28.31 -6.45
N GLY A 744 -30.39 -27.47 -5.54
CA GLY A 744 -30.03 -27.49 -4.12
C GLY A 744 -28.89 -26.55 -3.71
N ALA A 745 -28.34 -25.75 -4.64
CA ALA A 745 -27.44 -24.64 -4.34
C ALA A 745 -28.08 -23.60 -3.38
N PRO A 746 -27.28 -22.83 -2.62
CA PRO A 746 -27.80 -21.89 -1.63
C PRO A 746 -28.50 -20.68 -2.27
N ALA A 747 -29.53 -20.18 -1.60
CA ALA A 747 -30.14 -18.87 -1.89
C ALA A 747 -30.52 -18.18 -0.57
N ILE A 748 -30.21 -16.89 -0.43
CA ILE A 748 -30.52 -16.10 0.76
C ILE A 748 -31.91 -15.51 0.64
N LEU A 749 -32.73 -15.68 1.69
CA LEU A 749 -34.09 -15.12 1.78
C LEU A 749 -34.11 -13.76 2.49
N SER A 750 -33.30 -13.61 3.54
CA SER A 750 -33.21 -12.36 4.31
C SER A 750 -31.95 -12.31 5.17
N GLU A 751 -31.35 -11.13 5.28
CA GLU A 751 -30.32 -10.79 6.27
C GLU A 751 -30.91 -9.90 7.39
N SER A 752 -30.35 -9.95 8.62
CA SER A 752 -30.81 -9.15 9.76
C SER A 752 -29.73 -8.96 10.83
N GLY A 753 -29.61 -7.75 11.39
CA GLY A 753 -28.64 -7.38 12.41
C GLY A 753 -28.85 -5.95 12.90
N ILE A 754 -27.98 -5.46 13.80
CA ILE A 754 -28.01 -4.07 14.26
C ILE A 754 -27.36 -3.17 13.19
N LEU A 755 -28.16 -2.26 12.60
CA LEU A 755 -27.79 -1.47 11.42
C LEU A 755 -27.14 -0.10 11.70
N SER A 756 -26.81 0.24 12.95
CA SER A 756 -26.28 1.58 13.27
C SER A 756 -25.36 1.71 14.48
N ALA A 757 -25.63 1.04 15.62
CA ALA A 757 -24.78 1.18 16.80
C ALA A 757 -24.90 0.02 17.81
N ALA A 758 -23.76 -0.46 18.30
CA ALA A 758 -23.62 -1.12 19.59
C ALA A 758 -22.63 -0.31 20.46
N ASN A 759 -22.77 -0.32 21.79
CA ASN A 759 -21.81 0.37 22.65
C ASN A 759 -20.62 -0.54 22.99
N VAL A 760 -19.52 0.05 23.47
CA VAL A 760 -18.41 -0.74 24.04
C VAL A 760 -18.92 -1.68 25.12
N ASP A 761 -18.29 -2.85 25.22
CA ASP A 761 -18.61 -3.94 26.14
C ASP A 761 -20.03 -4.57 25.98
N GLN A 762 -20.93 -3.94 25.22
CA GLN A 762 -22.16 -4.56 24.76
C GLN A 762 -21.88 -5.51 23.59
N GLY A 763 -22.70 -6.54 23.44
CA GLY A 763 -22.63 -7.47 22.32
C GLY A 763 -23.50 -7.04 21.13
N PHE A 764 -23.20 -7.57 19.95
CA PHE A 764 -24.08 -7.52 18.79
C PHE A 764 -24.21 -8.90 18.14
N THR A 765 -25.34 -9.14 17.49
CA THR A 765 -25.60 -10.37 16.72
C THR A 765 -26.08 -10.01 15.31
N LEU A 766 -25.49 -10.68 14.33
CA LEU A 766 -25.89 -10.67 12.92
C LEU A 766 -26.47 -12.05 12.55
N SER A 767 -27.35 -12.11 11.57
CA SER A 767 -28.09 -13.32 11.21
C SER A 767 -28.48 -13.36 9.72
N VAL A 768 -28.61 -14.56 9.17
CA VAL A 768 -29.08 -14.81 7.80
C VAL A 768 -30.04 -16.00 7.75
N THR A 769 -31.09 -15.89 6.93
CA THR A 769 -31.99 -16.99 6.58
C THR A 769 -31.78 -17.35 5.11
N ALA A 770 -31.58 -18.64 4.83
CA ALA A 770 -31.27 -19.15 3.49
C ALA A 770 -31.87 -20.53 3.25
N THR A 771 -32.05 -20.88 1.97
CA THR A 771 -32.52 -22.19 1.48
C THR A 771 -31.40 -22.91 0.72
N GLY A 772 -31.50 -24.23 0.64
CA GLY A 772 -30.55 -25.12 -0.03
C GLY A 772 -30.19 -26.31 0.87
N ASN A 773 -29.44 -27.28 0.34
CA ASN A 773 -29.12 -28.50 1.07
C ASN A 773 -27.81 -28.37 1.85
N ASN A 774 -27.72 -28.94 3.06
CA ASN A 774 -26.47 -29.03 3.85
C ASN A 774 -25.70 -27.69 3.95
N LEU A 775 -26.41 -26.60 4.26
CA LEU A 775 -25.84 -25.25 4.24
C LEU A 775 -24.72 -25.08 5.26
N GLN A 776 -23.62 -24.48 4.80
CA GLN A 776 -22.51 -23.99 5.62
C GLN A 776 -22.43 -22.46 5.48
N TYR A 777 -21.83 -21.80 6.47
CA TYR A 777 -21.76 -20.35 6.56
C TYR A 777 -20.32 -19.88 6.76
N GLN A 778 -19.98 -18.70 6.25
CA GLN A 778 -18.74 -18.01 6.56
C GLN A 778 -19.00 -16.50 6.60
N TRP A 779 -18.89 -15.88 7.78
CA TRP A 779 -18.98 -14.44 7.95
C TRP A 779 -17.66 -13.74 7.56
N LEU A 780 -17.79 -12.51 7.07
CA LEU A 780 -16.71 -11.63 6.66
C LEU A 780 -16.86 -10.27 7.34
N LYS A 781 -15.74 -9.56 7.45
CA LYS A 781 -15.65 -8.14 7.83
C LYS A 781 -14.77 -7.42 6.82
N ASP A 782 -15.26 -6.33 6.25
CA ASP A 782 -14.62 -5.50 5.23
C ASP A 782 -14.08 -6.35 4.05
N GLY A 783 -14.91 -7.32 3.62
CA GLY A 783 -14.59 -8.29 2.58
C GLY A 783 -13.58 -9.38 2.97
N THR A 784 -13.08 -9.40 4.20
CA THR A 784 -12.10 -10.37 4.70
C THR A 784 -12.75 -11.45 5.58
N ILE A 785 -12.35 -12.71 5.43
CA ILE A 785 -12.86 -13.86 6.18
C ILE A 785 -12.61 -13.70 7.69
N LEU A 786 -13.65 -13.85 8.51
CA LEU A 786 -13.55 -13.87 9.97
C LEU A 786 -13.23 -15.27 10.50
N GLY A 787 -12.40 -15.37 11.54
CA GLY A 787 -12.15 -16.62 12.29
C GLY A 787 -13.14 -16.86 13.43
N GLY A 788 -13.04 -18.04 14.06
CA GLY A 788 -13.78 -18.39 15.29
C GLY A 788 -15.24 -18.79 15.03
N ASN A 789 -16.18 -18.19 15.77
CA ASN A 789 -17.62 -18.49 15.70
C ASN A 789 -18.31 -17.89 14.45
N SER A 790 -17.57 -17.68 13.38
CA SER A 790 -17.97 -17.09 12.09
C SER A 790 -18.60 -18.08 11.11
N THR A 791 -18.82 -19.33 11.53
CA THR A 791 -19.22 -20.46 10.67
C THR A 791 -20.69 -20.87 10.81
N SER A 792 -21.50 -20.07 11.50
CA SER A 792 -22.93 -20.30 11.75
C SER A 792 -23.84 -19.30 11.04
N SER A 793 -25.13 -19.62 10.91
CA SER A 793 -26.17 -18.71 10.38
C SER A 793 -26.35 -17.43 11.20
N THR A 794 -25.77 -17.37 12.40
CA THR A 794 -25.64 -16.19 13.25
C THR A 794 -24.18 -15.96 13.64
N TYR A 795 -23.73 -14.71 13.60
CA TYR A 795 -22.44 -14.28 14.16
C TYR A 795 -22.68 -13.36 15.35
N THR A 796 -22.04 -13.63 16.48
CA THR A 796 -22.21 -12.84 17.72
C THR A 796 -20.86 -12.42 18.28
N VAL A 797 -20.71 -11.12 18.53
CA VAL A 797 -19.61 -10.55 19.31
C VAL A 797 -20.11 -10.27 20.71
N THR A 798 -19.39 -10.73 21.74
CA THR A 798 -19.61 -10.37 23.14
C THR A 798 -18.48 -9.45 23.60
N GLY A 799 -18.79 -8.30 24.20
CA GLY A 799 -17.77 -7.35 24.60
C GLY A 799 -17.19 -6.58 23.41
N ALA A 800 -18.02 -5.82 22.69
CA ALA A 800 -17.57 -5.10 21.50
C ALA A 800 -16.58 -3.98 21.86
N ALA A 801 -15.63 -3.76 20.96
CA ALA A 801 -14.63 -2.69 21.00
C ALA A 801 -14.47 -2.07 19.60
N GLY A 802 -13.87 -0.86 19.48
CA GLY A 802 -13.81 -0.10 18.22
C GLY A 802 -13.35 -0.89 16.98
N ARG A 803 -12.41 -1.84 17.14
CA ARG A 803 -11.93 -2.75 16.07
C ARG A 803 -13.02 -3.59 15.38
N HIS A 804 -14.21 -3.74 15.98
CA HIS A 804 -15.32 -4.48 15.39
C HIS A 804 -16.28 -3.59 14.59
N SER A 805 -16.08 -2.26 14.54
CA SER A 805 -16.71 -1.40 13.53
C SER A 805 -16.26 -1.82 12.13
N GLY A 806 -17.18 -1.85 11.17
CA GLY A 806 -16.91 -2.24 9.79
C GLY A 806 -18.13 -2.77 9.06
N THR A 807 -17.92 -3.25 7.85
CA THR A 807 -18.94 -3.80 6.95
C THR A 807 -18.95 -5.32 7.03
N TYR A 808 -20.07 -5.94 7.37
CA TYR A 808 -20.17 -7.38 7.54
C TYR A 808 -21.07 -8.01 6.47
N SER A 809 -20.66 -9.15 5.95
CA SER A 809 -21.48 -10.00 5.07
C SER A 809 -21.24 -11.48 5.36
N VAL A 810 -22.06 -12.35 4.81
CA VAL A 810 -21.96 -13.80 5.00
C VAL A 810 -22.11 -14.54 3.68
N ILE A 811 -21.20 -15.48 3.43
CA ILE A 811 -21.33 -16.46 2.37
C ILE A 811 -22.07 -17.67 2.94
N VAL A 812 -23.14 -18.09 2.26
CA VAL A 812 -23.84 -19.35 2.49
C VAL A 812 -23.45 -20.29 1.35
N PHE A 813 -22.85 -21.45 1.65
CA PHE A 813 -22.24 -22.35 0.65
C PHE A 813 -22.58 -23.82 0.89
N ASN A 814 -22.50 -24.63 -0.17
CA ASN A 814 -22.54 -26.09 -0.15
C ASN A 814 -21.85 -26.67 -1.40
N SER A 815 -21.80 -28.00 -1.56
CA SER A 815 -21.20 -28.69 -2.72
C SER A 815 -21.92 -28.50 -4.07
N SER A 816 -22.86 -27.55 -4.15
CA SER A 816 -23.56 -27.14 -5.38
C SER A 816 -23.42 -25.65 -5.69
N GLY A 817 -22.75 -24.87 -4.85
CA GLY A 817 -22.46 -23.45 -5.09
C GLY A 817 -22.55 -22.61 -3.82
N PHE A 818 -22.65 -21.29 -3.99
CA PHE A 818 -22.69 -20.32 -2.90
C PHE A 818 -23.61 -19.14 -3.22
N ALA A 819 -24.01 -18.41 -2.18
CA ALA A 819 -24.67 -17.12 -2.23
C ALA A 819 -24.05 -16.19 -1.19
N VAL A 820 -23.91 -14.90 -1.52
CA VAL A 820 -23.36 -13.88 -0.62
C VAL A 820 -24.48 -12.93 -0.20
N SER A 821 -24.55 -12.57 1.09
CA SER A 821 -25.55 -11.61 1.58
C SER A 821 -25.32 -10.20 1.04
N LYS A 822 -26.27 -9.30 1.30
CA LYS A 822 -25.94 -7.87 1.29
C LYS A 822 -25.00 -7.54 2.44
N ASP A 823 -24.35 -6.40 2.32
CA ASP A 823 -23.47 -5.84 3.35
C ASP A 823 -24.28 -5.19 4.49
N ILE A 824 -23.83 -5.38 5.72
CA ILE A 824 -24.43 -4.91 6.98
C ILE A 824 -23.39 -4.05 7.71
N VAL A 825 -23.62 -2.74 7.82
CA VAL A 825 -22.69 -1.85 8.53
C VAL A 825 -22.91 -1.94 10.03
N VAL A 826 -21.83 -2.19 10.79
CA VAL A 826 -21.80 -2.20 12.25
C VAL A 826 -20.84 -1.10 12.73
N GLN A 827 -21.24 -0.36 13.77
CA GLN A 827 -20.40 0.64 14.43
C GLN A 827 -20.43 0.45 15.94
N ILE A 828 -19.26 0.59 16.58
CA ILE A 828 -19.08 0.41 18.02
C ILE A 828 -18.73 1.74 18.71
N ASN A 829 -19.62 2.21 19.58
CA ASN A 829 -19.44 3.46 20.32
C ASN A 829 -18.49 3.27 21.51
N THR A 830 -17.29 3.86 21.47
CA THR A 830 -16.39 3.91 22.64
C THR A 830 -16.71 5.11 23.54
N PRO A 831 -16.88 4.92 24.87
CA PRO A 831 -16.98 6.03 25.80
C PRO A 831 -15.71 6.89 25.76
N ALA A 832 -15.88 8.21 25.73
CA ALA A 832 -14.76 9.14 25.92
C ALA A 832 -14.15 8.94 27.31
N SER A 833 -12.82 8.78 27.38
CA SER A 833 -12.08 8.70 28.64
C SER A 833 -12.38 9.94 29.49
N SER A 834 -12.97 9.77 30.67
CA SER A 834 -13.46 10.89 31.49
C SER A 834 -12.31 11.75 32.04
N SER A 835 -12.09 12.91 31.43
CA SER A 835 -11.11 13.90 31.88
C SER A 835 -11.46 14.43 33.28
N SER A 836 -10.72 13.99 34.30
CA SER A 836 -10.81 14.51 35.66
C SER A 836 -10.16 15.90 35.77
N ILE A 837 -10.85 16.92 35.24
CA ILE A 837 -10.39 18.31 35.30
C ILE A 837 -10.48 18.82 36.74
N SER A 838 -9.31 18.97 37.37
CA SER A 838 -9.18 19.59 38.69
C SER A 838 -9.22 21.12 38.57
N THR A 839 -10.41 21.71 38.57
CA THR A 839 -10.59 23.17 38.50
C THR A 839 -10.11 23.85 39.77
N THR A 840 -8.90 24.44 39.71
CA THR A 840 -8.38 25.29 40.79
C THR A 840 -8.49 26.76 40.39
N SER A 841 -9.54 27.44 40.83
CA SER A 841 -9.77 28.87 40.52
C SER A 841 -9.03 29.78 41.50
N SER A 842 -8.10 30.61 41.00
CA SER A 842 -7.40 31.63 41.78
C SER A 842 -8.17 32.95 41.81
N GLY A 843 -8.46 33.47 43.01
CA GLY A 843 -9.30 34.67 43.20
C GLY A 843 -9.15 35.35 44.57
N SER A 844 -8.07 36.12 44.71
CA SER A 844 -7.87 37.27 45.63
C SER A 844 -8.60 37.36 46.99
N SER A 845 -7.83 37.21 48.08
CA SER A 845 -7.88 37.99 49.35
C SER A 845 -9.24 38.25 50.06
N SER A 846 -9.42 37.90 51.34
CA SER A 846 -8.62 38.49 52.45
C SER A 846 -8.98 37.91 53.85
N SER A 847 -8.21 38.31 54.87
CA SER A 847 -8.44 38.14 56.34
C SER A 847 -8.17 36.78 57.03
N SER A 848 -6.97 36.69 57.64
CA SER A 848 -6.66 36.13 58.97
C SER A 848 -7.21 34.77 59.45
N SER A 849 -6.30 33.83 59.76
CA SER A 849 -5.82 33.64 61.16
C SER A 849 -4.63 32.67 61.33
N SER A 850 -3.68 33.07 62.20
CA SER A 850 -2.77 32.30 63.07
C SER A 850 -2.11 30.94 62.67
N SER A 851 -0.76 30.92 62.81
CA SER A 851 0.12 29.79 63.23
C SER A 851 0.25 28.53 62.35
N SER A 852 1.41 27.88 62.23
CA SER A 852 2.76 28.13 62.78
C SER A 852 3.83 27.25 62.09
N SER A 853 5.11 27.71 62.06
CA SER A 853 6.38 26.92 61.94
C SER A 853 6.55 25.97 60.73
N SER A 854 7.74 25.70 60.16
CA SER A 854 9.13 26.20 60.22
C SER A 854 9.93 25.33 59.21
N SER A 855 11.05 25.70 58.58
CA SER A 855 11.85 26.94 58.49
C SER A 855 12.94 26.73 57.41
N SER A 856 13.63 27.82 56.99
CA SER A 856 15.00 27.84 56.37
C SER A 856 15.25 27.08 55.04
N SER A 857 16.06 27.57 54.10
CA SER A 857 16.75 28.88 53.98
C SER A 857 17.35 29.07 52.57
N SER A 858 17.12 30.27 51.98
CA SER A 858 18.09 31.22 51.36
C SER A 858 19.17 30.72 50.36
N SER A 859 19.83 31.53 49.52
CA SER A 859 19.87 32.98 49.21
C SER A 859 20.59 33.11 47.84
N SER A 860 20.08 33.77 46.79
CA SER A 860 19.86 35.21 46.55
C SER A 860 21.13 36.07 46.38
N SER A 861 21.11 36.98 45.37
CA SER A 861 22.03 38.11 45.10
C SER A 861 23.43 37.81 44.51
N SER A 862 24.12 38.73 43.80
CA SER A 862 23.68 39.76 42.81
C SER A 862 24.88 40.41 42.08
N SER A 863 24.61 41.02 40.91
CA SER A 863 25.19 42.27 40.37
C SER A 863 26.70 42.45 40.05
N SER A 864 26.95 43.20 38.95
CA SER A 864 28.11 44.09 38.67
C SER A 864 29.52 43.50 38.48
N SER A 865 30.43 44.08 37.67
CA SER A 865 30.32 45.08 36.56
C SER A 865 31.69 45.26 35.87
N SER A 866 31.72 45.87 34.67
CA SER A 866 32.90 46.53 34.02
C SER A 866 34.15 45.66 33.73
N SER A 867 35.02 45.93 32.74
CA SER A 867 35.03 46.73 31.48
C SER A 867 36.25 46.22 30.65
N SER A 868 36.84 46.82 29.60
CA SER A 868 36.74 48.09 28.83
C SER A 868 37.61 47.96 27.56
N SER A 869 37.43 48.86 26.57
CA SER A 869 38.40 49.21 25.48
C SER A 869 38.80 48.12 24.45
N SER A 870 39.08 48.43 23.17
CA SER A 870 38.95 49.69 22.38
C SER A 870 39.03 49.45 20.86
N SER A 871 38.73 50.50 20.10
CA SER A 871 38.86 50.75 18.65
C SER A 871 40.19 50.31 18.00
N SER A 872 40.39 50.28 16.66
CA SER A 872 39.79 51.06 15.53
C SER A 872 39.98 50.29 14.19
N SER A 873 39.55 50.69 12.98
CA SER A 873 38.83 51.85 12.37
C SER A 873 38.06 51.34 11.10
N SER A 874 37.77 51.95 9.93
CA SER A 874 38.23 53.15 9.17
C SER A 874 37.17 53.65 8.15
N SER A 875 37.43 54.82 7.55
CA SER A 875 36.80 55.47 6.36
C SER A 875 36.94 54.69 5.04
N SER A 876 36.12 54.77 3.96
CA SER A 876 35.05 55.69 3.44
C SER A 876 35.45 56.67 2.31
N GLY A 877 34.73 56.64 1.18
CA GLY A 877 34.76 57.63 0.07
C GLY A 877 35.63 57.26 -1.14
N ALA A 878 35.42 57.77 -2.38
CA ALA A 878 34.30 58.56 -2.94
C ALA A 878 34.30 58.54 -4.50
N THR A 879 33.20 58.95 -5.15
CA THR A 879 33.03 59.13 -6.62
C THR A 879 33.29 60.58 -7.07
N PRO A 880 33.68 60.88 -8.34
CA PRO A 880 32.70 61.18 -9.42
C PRO A 880 33.17 60.72 -10.84
N GLY A 881 32.43 60.84 -11.96
CA GLY A 881 31.02 61.24 -12.19
C GLY A 881 30.78 61.90 -13.57
N GLY A 882 29.59 61.74 -14.18
CA GLY A 882 29.09 62.50 -15.37
C GLY A 882 28.60 61.63 -16.55
N GLY A 883 27.56 62.04 -17.32
CA GLY A 883 27.21 61.32 -18.57
C GLY A 883 25.86 61.45 -19.32
N SER A 884 24.85 62.22 -18.87
CA SER A 884 23.69 62.74 -19.68
C SER A 884 22.98 61.88 -20.79
N GLY A 885 21.71 61.51 -20.55
CA GLY A 885 20.65 61.36 -21.59
C GLY A 885 20.53 59.99 -22.31
N GLY A 886 19.40 59.63 -22.96
CA GLY A 886 18.08 60.28 -22.92
C GLY A 886 17.08 59.79 -24.00
N GLY A 887 15.99 59.13 -23.58
CA GLY A 887 14.66 59.13 -24.24
C GLY A 887 14.38 58.26 -25.49
N GLY A 888 13.38 57.37 -25.38
CA GLY A 888 12.22 57.38 -26.29
C GLY A 888 12.04 56.26 -27.34
N GLY A 889 11.00 55.43 -27.14
CA GLY A 889 10.36 54.60 -28.19
C GLY A 889 11.10 53.31 -28.60
N GLY A 890 10.44 52.29 -29.16
CA GLY A 890 9.00 52.08 -29.36
C GLY A 890 8.75 50.69 -29.96
N ALA A 891 7.72 49.97 -29.51
CA ALA A 891 7.46 48.59 -29.92
C ALA A 891 6.55 48.47 -31.15
N LEU A 892 6.67 47.37 -31.90
CA LEU A 892 5.61 46.82 -32.75
C LEU A 892 5.82 45.30 -32.97
N SER A 893 4.74 44.58 -33.29
CA SER A 893 4.67 43.11 -33.32
C SER A 893 4.74 42.54 -34.75
N VAL A 894 4.18 41.34 -34.98
CA VAL A 894 4.11 40.54 -36.24
C VAL A 894 5.30 39.56 -36.40
N VAL A 895 5.18 38.29 -36.84
CA VAL A 895 4.17 37.19 -36.78
C VAL A 895 4.72 36.05 -37.69
N PHE A 896 4.32 34.78 -37.50
CA PHE A 896 4.64 33.62 -38.39
C PHE A 896 6.14 33.20 -38.45
N LEU A 897 6.55 32.03 -38.97
CA LEU A 897 6.00 30.65 -39.01
C LEU A 897 7.07 29.72 -39.64
N GLU A 898 7.23 28.47 -39.19
CA GLU A 898 7.68 27.29 -40.01
C GLU A 898 9.05 27.35 -40.75
N LEU A 899 9.64 26.28 -41.33
CA LEU A 899 9.68 24.81 -41.06
C LEU A 899 10.96 24.25 -41.75
N LEU A 900 11.54 23.14 -41.26
CA LEU A 900 12.67 22.39 -41.90
C LEU A 900 14.01 23.18 -41.98
N ALA A 901 15.20 22.60 -42.29
CA ALA A 901 15.52 21.24 -42.75
C ALA A 901 16.94 20.75 -42.33
N VAL A 902 17.04 19.44 -42.02
CA VAL A 902 18.04 18.47 -42.58
C VAL A 902 19.54 18.55 -42.22
N LEU A 903 19.98 17.52 -41.44
CA LEU A 903 21.22 16.71 -41.49
C LEU A 903 22.64 17.34 -41.35
N GLY A 904 23.57 16.56 -40.75
CA GLY A 904 25.02 16.82 -40.72
C GLY A 904 25.66 16.89 -39.31
N ALA A 905 25.50 15.90 -38.42
CA ALA A 905 26.15 14.58 -38.41
C ALA A 905 27.69 14.57 -38.14
N ALA A 906 28.06 14.16 -36.92
CA ALA A 906 29.31 13.50 -36.48
C ALA A 906 30.68 14.15 -36.85
N LYS A 907 31.53 14.54 -35.88
CA LYS A 907 32.45 13.69 -35.07
C LYS A 907 33.29 14.60 -34.13
N LEU A 908 34.13 14.18 -33.17
CA LEU A 908 34.24 12.99 -32.28
C LEU A 908 35.61 13.12 -31.55
N ALA A 909 35.65 13.01 -30.22
CA ALA A 909 36.88 12.94 -29.38
C ALA A 909 37.82 14.18 -29.41
N SER A 910 38.75 14.38 -28.47
CA SER A 910 39.17 13.59 -27.29
C SER A 910 39.38 14.50 -26.05
N ARG A 911 39.29 14.01 -24.79
CA ARG A 911 40.41 13.60 -23.89
C ARG A 911 41.73 14.40 -24.11
N CYS A 912 42.49 14.87 -23.11
CA CYS A 912 42.47 14.87 -21.63
C CYS A 912 43.52 15.92 -21.12
N HIS A 913 43.84 16.20 -19.85
CA HIS A 913 43.51 15.64 -18.51
C HIS A 913 43.59 16.77 -17.41
N ARG A 914 43.46 16.41 -16.12
CA ARG A 914 43.69 17.25 -14.93
C ARG A 914 45.12 17.78 -14.79
N MET A 915 45.28 18.93 -14.11
CA MET A 915 46.28 19.08 -13.04
C MET A 915 45.93 20.22 -12.06
N LYS A 916 45.99 19.89 -10.76
CA LYS A 916 45.55 20.67 -9.58
C LYS A 916 44.03 20.69 -9.35
#